data_AF-A0A9X4L4J5-F1
#
_entry.id   AF-A0A9X4L4J5-F1
#
_cell.length_a   1.000
_cell.length_b   1.000
_cell.length_c   1.000
_cell.angle_alpha   90.00
_cell.angle_beta   90.00
_cell.angle_gamma   90.00
#
_symmetry.space_group_name_H-M   'P 1'
#
loop_
_entity.id
_entity.type
_entity.pdbx_description
1 polymer ?
#
loop_
_entity_poly.entity_id
_entity_poly.type
_entity_poly.pdbx_seq_one_letter_code
_entity_poly.pdbx_strand_id
1 'polypeptide(L)'
;MRTVVAVYTGQGLADPLKKVFQELLPDVRLVNIIDDSLIGDVVKAGHVPPGVARRLVQYYHNGEELGADVILNTCSSVGEVADDARKLIGVPIVKIDQAMAAKAAAGYDRIAVLATLPSTLEPTMRLIEKEAAAAGRAVTLVNGLAAGAFEALNGGSPEDHDRLILETAQRVAGDADAIVLAQGSMARMEQKLAEATGKPVLSSPRLGVEQVRETLEGLARAGGGRAMSGGANGKQAAAGTERVFAEYFVETPWTLARAAEVIAGEQSTGTFTAVPGETLALKDRHGARIEQIVPLEDAAAPLLPGAKPPAGHDGRYRRGRITVSYPIVNFGPSIPNLMSAIAGNLFELQELSGLRLLDIELPDAFAARYPGPKFGLAGTRRLTGVHGRPILGSIVKPSVGLSAQELGSLVYELAVAGLDFIKDDELNANPPYLPLEQKVRAVMDAIERAADATGKKTMYAFNITGDIDEMRRHHDVVVEAGGNCVMASVMSVGFAGLAHLNGYSEVPIHAHRNQWGMLTRSPGLGMEFTAFQKLCRLAGADHLHVNGLNSKFYESNESVARSIGACAAPLFGGYETVPVVSSAQWAGSAPPTYAAIRSVDVMHLAGGGMLAHPDGPAAGFASMRQGWEAAAAGIPLETYAATHPELARAIEKYGKG
;
A
#
# COMPACT_ATOMS: atom_id res chain seq x y z
N MET A 1 -28.69 -10.08 -23.65
CA MET A 1 -27.74 -10.79 -24.53
C MET A 1 -26.37 -10.55 -23.96
N ARG A 2 -25.60 -11.61 -23.68
CA ARG A 2 -24.28 -11.47 -23.06
C ARG A 2 -23.28 -10.93 -24.07
N THR A 3 -22.34 -10.12 -23.62
CA THR A 3 -21.32 -9.49 -24.46
C THR A 3 -19.95 -10.01 -24.10
N VAL A 4 -19.19 -10.45 -25.09
CA VAL A 4 -17.77 -10.74 -24.95
C VAL A 4 -17.00 -9.75 -25.81
N VAL A 5 -16.06 -9.05 -25.18
CA VAL A 5 -15.13 -8.18 -25.91
C VAL A 5 -13.80 -8.93 -26.08
N ALA A 6 -13.45 -9.26 -27.31
CA ALA A 6 -12.18 -9.89 -27.66
C ALA A 6 -11.17 -8.83 -28.10
N VAL A 7 -9.99 -8.84 -27.50
CA VAL A 7 -8.88 -7.93 -27.80
C VAL A 7 -7.82 -8.67 -28.60
N TYR A 8 -7.50 -8.16 -29.78
CA TYR A 8 -6.60 -8.77 -30.76
C TYR A 8 -5.37 -7.89 -31.00
N THR A 9 -4.20 -8.52 -31.05
CA THR A 9 -2.94 -7.90 -31.45
C THR A 9 -2.64 -8.06 -32.94
N GLY A 10 -3.57 -8.62 -33.72
CA GLY A 10 -3.46 -8.91 -35.15
C GLY A 10 -4.75 -9.50 -35.73
N GLN A 11 -4.98 -9.32 -37.04
CA GLN A 11 -6.25 -9.66 -37.67
C GLN A 11 -6.48 -11.15 -37.92
N GLY A 12 -5.41 -11.95 -38.09
CA GLY A 12 -5.49 -13.32 -38.61
C GLY A 12 -6.31 -14.32 -37.79
N LEU A 13 -6.62 -14.02 -36.52
CA LEU A 13 -7.42 -14.87 -35.63
C LEU A 13 -8.89 -14.44 -35.53
N ALA A 14 -9.24 -13.22 -35.93
CA ALA A 14 -10.58 -12.68 -35.72
C ALA A 14 -11.67 -13.50 -36.43
N ASP A 15 -11.47 -13.85 -37.71
CA ASP A 15 -12.43 -14.64 -38.48
C ASP A 15 -12.54 -16.11 -38.03
N PRO A 16 -11.43 -16.84 -37.80
CA PRO A 16 -11.50 -18.18 -37.21
C PRO A 16 -12.21 -18.20 -35.86
N LEU A 17 -11.88 -17.24 -34.97
CA LEU A 17 -12.47 -17.18 -33.63
C LEU A 17 -13.97 -16.86 -33.69
N LYS A 18 -14.39 -15.99 -34.62
CA LYS A 18 -15.81 -15.71 -34.87
C LYS A 18 -16.61 -16.97 -35.23
N LYS A 19 -16.06 -17.87 -36.06
CA LYS A 19 -16.71 -19.15 -36.39
C LYS A 19 -16.87 -20.06 -35.16
N VAL A 20 -15.85 -20.12 -34.31
CA VAL A 20 -15.89 -20.89 -33.05
C VAL A 20 -16.95 -20.32 -32.08
N PHE A 21 -17.04 -18.99 -31.96
CA PHE A 21 -18.10 -18.35 -31.16
C PHE A 21 -19.50 -18.65 -31.71
N GLN A 22 -19.69 -18.63 -33.03
CA GLN A 22 -20.98 -18.97 -33.65
C GLN A 22 -21.39 -20.42 -33.40
N GLU A 23 -20.42 -21.35 -33.32
CA GLU A 23 -20.66 -22.75 -33.02
C GLU A 23 -20.96 -22.99 -31.53
N LEU A 24 -20.14 -22.45 -30.63
CA LEU A 24 -20.17 -22.78 -29.19
C LEU A 24 -21.02 -21.84 -28.33
N LEU A 25 -21.21 -20.60 -28.78
CA LEU A 25 -21.86 -19.50 -28.07
C LEU A 25 -22.73 -18.64 -29.03
N PRO A 26 -23.72 -19.24 -29.74
CA PRO A 26 -24.49 -18.52 -30.77
C PRO A 26 -25.29 -17.32 -30.22
N ASP A 27 -25.61 -17.34 -28.92
CA ASP A 27 -26.41 -16.30 -28.25
C ASP A 27 -25.55 -15.19 -27.58
N VAL A 28 -24.24 -15.17 -27.83
CA VAL A 28 -23.30 -14.18 -27.28
C VAL A 28 -22.96 -13.12 -28.33
N ARG A 29 -23.02 -11.85 -27.94
CA ARG A 29 -22.51 -10.72 -28.72
C ARG A 29 -20.99 -10.68 -28.65
N LEU A 30 -20.31 -11.08 -29.72
CA LEU A 30 -18.85 -10.88 -29.84
C LEU A 30 -18.55 -9.48 -30.39
N VAL A 31 -17.77 -8.69 -29.65
CA VAL A 31 -17.25 -7.38 -30.04
C VAL A 31 -15.73 -7.47 -30.14
N ASN A 32 -15.14 -6.93 -31.19
CA ASN A 32 -13.71 -7.03 -31.45
C ASN A 32 -13.02 -5.66 -31.28
N ILE A 33 -11.96 -5.61 -30.49
CA ILE A 33 -10.99 -4.50 -30.48
C ILE A 33 -9.71 -5.03 -31.11
N ILE A 34 -9.30 -4.45 -32.24
CA ILE A 34 -8.11 -4.91 -32.98
C ILE A 34 -7.11 -3.76 -33.04
N ASP A 35 -5.92 -3.99 -32.50
CA ASP A 35 -4.74 -3.16 -32.74
C ASP A 35 -3.63 -4.06 -33.31
N ASP A 36 -3.49 -4.04 -34.63
CA ASP A 36 -2.51 -4.83 -35.36
C ASP A 36 -1.07 -4.28 -35.29
N SER A 37 -0.87 -3.12 -34.65
CA SER A 37 0.47 -2.59 -34.36
C SER A 37 1.13 -3.27 -33.16
N LEU A 38 0.35 -3.77 -32.19
CA LEU A 38 0.88 -4.27 -30.90
C LEU A 38 1.90 -5.39 -31.09
N ILE A 39 1.61 -6.38 -31.95
CA ILE A 39 2.54 -7.50 -32.15
C ILE A 39 3.80 -7.04 -32.89
N GLY A 40 3.69 -6.10 -33.83
CA GLY A 40 4.83 -5.51 -34.52
C GLY A 40 5.75 -4.78 -33.56
N ASP A 41 5.19 -4.02 -32.62
CA ASP A 41 5.95 -3.31 -31.59
C ASP A 41 6.65 -4.28 -30.62
N VAL A 42 5.97 -5.35 -30.20
CA VAL A 42 6.55 -6.41 -29.35
C VAL A 42 7.69 -7.14 -30.07
N VAL A 43 7.48 -7.51 -31.34
CA VAL A 43 8.51 -8.19 -32.15
C VAL A 43 9.72 -7.28 -32.35
N LYS A 44 9.50 -5.99 -32.65
CA LYS A 44 10.58 -5.01 -32.83
C LYS A 44 11.39 -4.77 -31.57
N ALA A 45 10.74 -4.75 -30.40
CA ALA A 45 11.39 -4.53 -29.12
C ALA A 45 12.00 -5.80 -28.51
N GLY A 46 11.55 -6.99 -28.92
CA GLY A 46 11.95 -8.27 -28.31
C GLY A 46 11.34 -8.55 -26.94
N HIS A 47 10.57 -7.61 -26.39
CA HIS A 47 9.80 -7.71 -25.15
C HIS A 47 8.53 -6.88 -25.27
N VAL A 48 7.61 -6.93 -24.29
CA VAL A 48 6.45 -6.04 -24.26
C VAL A 48 6.88 -4.65 -23.80
N PRO A 49 6.81 -3.60 -24.65
CA PRO A 49 7.16 -2.25 -24.22
C PRO A 49 6.08 -1.67 -23.29
N PRO A 50 6.42 -0.74 -22.38
CA PRO A 50 5.45 -0.09 -21.50
C PRO A 50 4.28 0.58 -22.25
N GLY A 51 4.52 1.09 -23.46
CA GLY A 51 3.48 1.67 -24.32
C GLY A 51 2.49 0.66 -24.87
N VAL A 52 2.93 -0.58 -25.15
CA VAL A 52 2.04 -1.68 -25.56
C VAL A 52 1.22 -2.15 -24.36
N ALA A 53 1.85 -2.33 -23.20
CA ALA A 53 1.15 -2.73 -21.97
C ALA A 53 0.05 -1.72 -21.60
N ARG A 54 0.35 -0.42 -21.64
CA ARG A 54 -0.61 0.66 -21.35
C ARG A 54 -1.80 0.65 -22.30
N ARG A 55 -1.57 0.53 -23.60
CA ARG A 55 -2.65 0.43 -24.60
C ARG A 55 -3.51 -0.80 -24.37
N LEU A 56 -2.91 -1.94 -24.06
CA LEU A 56 -3.64 -3.17 -23.81
C LEU A 56 -4.56 -3.06 -22.59
N VAL A 57 -4.08 -2.49 -21.48
CA VAL A 57 -4.91 -2.19 -20.30
C VAL A 57 -6.04 -1.22 -20.66
N GLN A 58 -5.75 -0.18 -21.45
CA GLN A 58 -6.78 0.74 -21.95
C GLN A 58 -7.85 0.01 -22.79
N TYR A 59 -7.47 -0.95 -23.63
CA TYR A 59 -8.43 -1.74 -24.40
C TYR A 59 -9.31 -2.63 -23.51
N TYR A 60 -8.78 -3.13 -22.39
CA TYR A 60 -9.61 -3.85 -21.42
C TYR A 60 -10.60 -2.93 -20.71
N HIS A 61 -10.20 -1.72 -20.30
CA HIS A 61 -11.14 -0.71 -19.78
C HIS A 61 -12.21 -0.36 -20.81
N ASN A 62 -11.83 -0.13 -22.06
CA ASN A 62 -12.79 0.11 -23.14
C ASN A 62 -13.74 -1.08 -23.31
N GLY A 63 -13.26 -2.31 -23.07
CA GLY A 63 -14.11 -3.50 -23.05
C GLY A 63 -15.18 -3.47 -21.96
N GLU A 64 -14.86 -2.99 -20.76
CA GLU A 64 -15.85 -2.77 -19.69
C GLU A 64 -16.88 -1.71 -20.08
N GLU A 65 -16.42 -0.59 -20.64
CA GLU A 65 -17.29 0.50 -21.11
C GLU A 65 -18.23 0.07 -22.24
N LEU A 66 -17.80 -0.87 -23.08
CA LEU A 66 -18.62 -1.51 -24.11
C LEU A 66 -19.65 -2.51 -23.54
N GLY A 67 -19.65 -2.72 -22.22
CA GLY A 67 -20.59 -3.60 -21.51
C GLY A 67 -20.24 -5.08 -21.61
N ALA A 68 -18.94 -5.42 -21.63
CA ALA A 68 -18.49 -6.81 -21.61
C ALA A 68 -18.91 -7.52 -20.30
N ASP A 69 -19.44 -8.74 -20.44
CA ASP A 69 -19.58 -9.69 -19.32
C ASP A 69 -18.27 -10.48 -19.11
N VAL A 70 -17.50 -10.68 -20.19
CA VAL A 70 -16.16 -11.30 -20.18
C VAL A 70 -15.29 -10.61 -21.24
N ILE A 71 -14.04 -10.36 -20.91
CA ILE A 71 -13.02 -9.89 -21.85
C ILE A 71 -12.14 -11.07 -22.25
N LEU A 72 -11.91 -11.26 -23.54
CA LEU A 72 -11.05 -12.32 -24.07
C LEU A 72 -9.74 -11.71 -24.60
N ASN A 73 -8.62 -11.98 -23.92
CA ASN A 73 -7.29 -11.69 -24.44
C ASN A 73 -6.86 -12.79 -25.40
N THR A 74 -6.64 -12.44 -26.67
CA THR A 74 -6.39 -13.41 -27.74
C THR A 74 -4.90 -13.64 -28.06
N CYS A 75 -3.99 -12.93 -27.40
CA CYS A 75 -2.57 -12.99 -27.69
C CYS A 75 -1.72 -13.44 -26.50
N SER A 76 -0.98 -14.52 -26.69
CA SER A 76 -0.07 -15.12 -25.72
C SER A 76 1.18 -14.27 -25.45
N SER A 77 1.67 -13.54 -26.45
CA SER A 77 2.85 -12.66 -26.31
C SER A 77 2.65 -11.50 -25.33
N VAL A 78 1.39 -11.15 -25.04
CA VAL A 78 1.02 -10.11 -24.06
C VAL A 78 0.20 -10.69 -22.90
N GLY A 79 0.20 -12.01 -22.73
CA GLY A 79 -0.63 -12.70 -21.74
C GLY A 79 -0.28 -12.36 -20.29
N GLU A 80 0.97 -11.98 -20.01
CA GLU A 80 1.40 -11.52 -18.67
C GLU A 80 0.77 -10.15 -18.33
N VAL A 81 0.62 -9.26 -19.32
CA VAL A 81 -0.09 -7.98 -19.12
C VAL A 81 -1.57 -8.22 -18.80
N ALA A 82 -2.19 -9.23 -19.40
CA ALA A 82 -3.56 -9.62 -19.06
C ALA A 82 -3.67 -10.14 -17.62
N ASP A 83 -2.65 -10.85 -17.11
CA ASP A 83 -2.61 -11.29 -15.71
C ASP A 83 -2.52 -10.09 -14.74
N ASP A 84 -1.73 -9.07 -15.07
CA ASP A 84 -1.65 -7.85 -14.27
C ASP A 84 -2.92 -6.99 -14.35
N ALA A 85 -3.52 -6.89 -15.54
CA ALA A 85 -4.74 -6.12 -15.76
C ALA A 85 -5.95 -6.64 -14.97
N ARG A 86 -6.00 -7.94 -14.63
CA ARG A 86 -7.07 -8.52 -13.78
C ARG A 86 -7.21 -7.83 -12.42
N LYS A 87 -6.17 -7.13 -11.94
CA LYS A 87 -6.21 -6.35 -10.68
C LYS A 87 -6.92 -4.99 -10.84
N LEU A 88 -7.07 -4.52 -12.08
CA LEU A 88 -7.51 -3.18 -12.43
C LEU A 88 -8.88 -3.16 -13.15
N ILE A 89 -9.28 -4.31 -13.71
CA ILE A 89 -10.49 -4.49 -14.52
C ILE A 89 -11.52 -5.29 -13.71
N GLY A 90 -12.74 -4.77 -13.58
CA GLY A 90 -13.85 -5.38 -12.83
C GLY A 90 -14.56 -6.52 -13.59
N VAL A 91 -14.39 -6.60 -14.90
CA VAL A 91 -14.88 -7.70 -15.75
C VAL A 91 -13.83 -8.83 -15.86
N PRO A 92 -14.23 -10.12 -15.78
CA PRO A 92 -13.30 -11.23 -15.92
C PRO A 92 -12.52 -11.20 -17.25
N ILE A 93 -11.19 -11.27 -17.17
CA ILE A 93 -10.30 -11.42 -18.33
C ILE A 93 -9.90 -12.88 -18.50
N VAL A 94 -10.33 -13.51 -19.58
CA VAL A 94 -9.94 -14.86 -20.01
C VAL A 94 -8.79 -14.75 -21.01
N LYS A 95 -7.72 -15.52 -20.81
CA LYS A 95 -6.66 -15.66 -21.81
C LYS A 95 -6.95 -16.88 -22.67
N ILE A 96 -6.89 -16.72 -24.00
CA ILE A 96 -7.32 -17.75 -24.96
C ILE A 96 -6.51 -19.05 -24.85
N ASP A 97 -5.26 -18.97 -24.42
CA ASP A 97 -4.28 -20.05 -24.34
C ASP A 97 -4.25 -20.76 -22.98
N GLN A 98 -4.88 -20.19 -21.95
CA GLN A 98 -4.80 -20.71 -20.58
C GLN A 98 -5.38 -22.12 -20.46
N ALA A 99 -6.55 -22.36 -21.06
CA ALA A 99 -7.18 -23.69 -21.06
C ALA A 99 -6.37 -24.73 -21.84
N MET A 100 -5.72 -24.31 -22.93
CA MET A 100 -4.81 -25.16 -23.71
C MET A 100 -3.58 -25.55 -22.88
N ALA A 101 -2.96 -24.59 -22.21
CA ALA A 101 -1.80 -24.84 -21.36
C ALA A 101 -2.13 -25.76 -20.17
N ALA A 102 -3.26 -25.52 -19.50
CA ALA A 102 -3.74 -26.38 -18.41
C ALA A 102 -4.01 -27.82 -18.89
N LYS A 103 -4.65 -27.98 -20.06
CA LYS A 103 -4.89 -29.31 -20.66
C LYS A 103 -3.59 -30.02 -21.05
N ALA A 104 -2.62 -29.30 -21.58
CA ALA A 104 -1.31 -29.85 -21.92
C ALA A 104 -0.57 -30.32 -20.66
N ALA A 105 -0.49 -29.46 -19.64
CA ALA A 105 0.19 -29.72 -18.37
C ALA A 105 -0.45 -30.87 -17.56
N ALA A 106 -1.77 -31.04 -17.65
CA ALA A 106 -2.47 -32.13 -16.97
C ALA A 106 -2.36 -33.47 -17.72
N GLY A 107 -2.22 -33.45 -19.04
CA GLY A 107 -2.31 -34.63 -19.89
C GLY A 107 -0.99 -35.30 -20.24
N TYR A 108 0.13 -34.58 -20.21
CA TYR A 108 1.38 -35.02 -20.84
C TYR A 108 2.61 -34.61 -20.04
N ASP A 109 3.66 -35.44 -20.10
CA ASP A 109 4.91 -35.20 -19.37
C ASP A 109 5.96 -34.52 -20.25
N ARG A 110 6.01 -34.81 -21.55
CA ARG A 110 6.89 -34.16 -22.52
C ARG A 110 6.06 -33.43 -23.57
N ILE A 111 6.18 -32.10 -23.65
CA ILE A 111 5.30 -31.26 -24.48
C ILE A 111 6.16 -30.44 -25.45
N ALA A 112 5.95 -30.62 -26.76
CA ALA A 112 6.56 -29.77 -27.78
C ALA A 112 5.72 -28.51 -27.97
N VAL A 113 6.32 -27.34 -27.83
CA VAL A 113 5.66 -26.05 -28.07
C VAL A 113 6.09 -25.53 -29.44
N LEU A 114 5.17 -25.55 -30.40
CA LEU A 114 5.39 -25.01 -31.73
C LEU A 114 4.97 -23.53 -31.78
N ALA A 115 5.87 -22.69 -32.27
CA ALA A 115 5.60 -21.27 -32.52
C ALA A 115 6.28 -20.83 -33.82
N THR A 116 5.73 -19.83 -34.48
CA THR A 116 6.33 -19.13 -35.63
C THR A 116 7.06 -17.85 -35.22
N LEU A 117 6.89 -17.38 -33.97
CA LEU A 117 7.61 -16.24 -33.40
C LEU A 117 8.27 -16.57 -32.06
N PRO A 118 9.52 -16.11 -31.81
CA PRO A 118 10.16 -16.23 -30.50
C PRO A 118 9.36 -15.55 -29.39
N SER A 119 8.77 -14.40 -29.69
CA SER A 119 7.95 -13.62 -28.75
C SER A 119 6.67 -14.33 -28.31
N THR A 120 6.30 -15.45 -28.92
CA THR A 120 5.16 -16.28 -28.50
C THR A 120 5.58 -17.60 -27.87
N LEU A 121 6.75 -18.11 -28.26
CA LEU A 121 7.27 -19.39 -27.81
C LEU A 121 7.55 -19.40 -26.31
N GLU A 122 8.41 -18.50 -25.84
CA GLU A 122 8.81 -18.48 -24.42
C GLU A 122 7.65 -18.17 -23.48
N PRO A 123 6.75 -17.19 -23.75
CA PRO A 123 5.59 -16.96 -22.89
C PRO A 123 4.67 -18.18 -22.79
N THR A 124 4.48 -18.92 -23.89
CA THR A 124 3.65 -20.13 -23.89
C THR A 124 4.29 -21.26 -23.08
N MET A 125 5.62 -21.43 -23.20
CA MET A 125 6.38 -22.38 -22.38
C MET A 125 6.23 -22.06 -20.88
N ARG A 126 6.45 -20.80 -20.49
CA ARG A 126 6.26 -20.33 -19.10
C ARG A 126 4.83 -20.54 -18.61
N LEU A 127 3.84 -20.34 -19.47
CA LEU A 127 2.44 -20.57 -19.13
C LEU A 127 2.18 -22.05 -18.82
N ILE A 128 2.70 -22.97 -19.64
CA ILE A 128 2.55 -24.42 -19.41
C ILE A 128 3.27 -24.84 -18.12
N GLU A 129 4.49 -24.34 -17.88
CA GLU A 129 5.22 -24.59 -16.63
C GLU A 129 4.44 -24.09 -15.40
N LYS A 130 3.85 -22.88 -15.49
CA LYS A 130 3.02 -22.31 -14.43
C LYS A 130 1.79 -23.16 -14.13
N GLU A 131 1.08 -23.62 -15.16
CA GLU A 131 -0.09 -24.50 -14.99
C GLU A 131 0.31 -25.90 -14.48
N ALA A 132 1.46 -26.44 -14.90
CA ALA A 132 1.99 -27.70 -14.37
C ALA A 132 2.35 -27.57 -12.89
N ALA A 133 3.03 -26.50 -12.50
CA ALA A 133 3.37 -26.21 -11.12
C ALA A 133 2.10 -26.04 -10.25
N ALA A 134 1.08 -25.35 -10.75
CA ALA A 134 -0.21 -25.21 -10.08
C ALA A 134 -0.93 -26.56 -9.88
N ALA A 135 -0.73 -27.51 -10.80
CA ALA A 135 -1.23 -28.87 -10.70
C ALA A 135 -0.31 -29.82 -9.91
N GLY A 136 0.81 -29.33 -9.35
CA GLY A 136 1.78 -30.15 -8.62
C GLY A 136 2.57 -31.14 -9.50
N ARG A 137 2.71 -30.84 -10.80
CA ARG A 137 3.44 -31.67 -11.78
C ARG A 137 4.66 -30.93 -12.31
N ALA A 138 5.62 -31.70 -12.79
CA ALA A 138 6.73 -31.19 -13.59
C ALA A 138 6.59 -31.72 -15.03
N VAL A 139 6.85 -30.86 -16.02
CA VAL A 139 6.79 -31.21 -17.44
C VAL A 139 8.11 -30.85 -18.11
N THR A 140 8.48 -31.61 -19.14
CA THR A 140 9.63 -31.32 -20.00
C THR A 140 9.13 -30.64 -21.28
N LEU A 141 9.62 -29.42 -21.55
CA LEU A 141 9.22 -28.67 -22.73
C LEU A 141 10.25 -28.78 -23.86
N VAL A 142 9.78 -29.03 -25.08
CA VAL A 142 10.61 -29.09 -26.30
C VAL A 142 10.34 -27.85 -27.15
N ASN A 143 11.39 -27.11 -27.47
CA ASN A 143 11.33 -25.90 -28.29
C ASN A 143 11.10 -26.25 -29.77
N GLY A 144 9.99 -25.76 -30.33
CA GLY A 144 9.61 -25.94 -31.72
C GLY A 144 9.44 -24.62 -32.48
N LEU A 145 10.48 -23.78 -32.55
CA LEU A 145 10.41 -22.57 -33.38
C LEU A 145 10.45 -22.91 -34.89
N ALA A 146 9.36 -22.60 -35.61
CA ALA A 146 9.24 -22.64 -37.07
C ALA A 146 9.66 -21.28 -37.66
N ALA A 147 10.97 -21.04 -37.72
CA ALA A 147 11.53 -19.78 -38.21
C ALA A 147 11.09 -19.47 -39.66
N GLY A 148 10.71 -18.22 -39.92
CA GLY A 148 10.26 -17.76 -41.24
C GLY A 148 8.77 -18.00 -41.54
N ALA A 149 8.07 -18.80 -40.71
CA ALA A 149 6.67 -19.11 -40.96
C ALA A 149 5.75 -17.89 -40.77
N PHE A 150 6.03 -17.03 -39.76
CA PHE A 150 5.23 -15.83 -39.52
C PHE A 150 5.34 -14.83 -40.68
N GLU A 151 6.54 -14.63 -41.19
CA GLU A 151 6.83 -13.79 -42.34
C GLU A 151 6.16 -14.32 -43.60
N ALA A 152 6.17 -15.65 -43.82
CA ALA A 152 5.47 -16.28 -44.94
C ALA A 152 3.95 -16.04 -44.87
N LEU A 153 3.34 -16.15 -43.69
CA LEU A 153 1.90 -15.88 -43.53
C LEU A 153 1.55 -14.42 -43.77
N ASN A 154 2.33 -13.49 -43.23
CA ASN A 154 2.11 -12.04 -43.44
C ASN A 154 2.44 -11.60 -44.87
N GLY A 155 3.38 -12.29 -45.53
CA GLY A 155 3.74 -12.09 -46.93
C GLY A 155 2.72 -12.69 -47.92
N GLY A 156 1.61 -13.26 -47.44
CA GLY A 156 0.55 -13.82 -48.28
C GLY A 156 0.86 -15.20 -48.86
N SER A 157 1.77 -15.96 -48.25
CA SER A 157 2.18 -17.32 -48.63
C SER A 157 1.80 -18.33 -47.53
N PRO A 158 0.49 -18.61 -47.33
CA PRO A 158 0.03 -19.52 -46.26
C PRO A 158 0.51 -20.96 -46.46
N GLU A 159 0.77 -21.41 -47.69
CA GLU A 159 1.30 -22.74 -47.98
C GLU A 159 2.71 -22.93 -47.45
N ASP A 160 3.56 -21.90 -47.55
CA ASP A 160 4.93 -21.92 -47.00
C ASP A 160 4.93 -21.88 -45.47
N HIS A 161 4.03 -21.08 -44.87
CA HIS A 161 3.81 -21.12 -43.43
C HIS A 161 3.44 -22.52 -42.96
N ASP A 162 2.49 -23.17 -43.63
CA ASP A 162 2.00 -24.50 -43.26
C ASP A 162 3.07 -25.59 -43.47
N ARG A 163 3.89 -25.47 -44.51
CA ARG A 163 5.03 -26.36 -44.76
C ARG A 163 6.08 -26.26 -43.65
N LEU A 164 6.49 -25.04 -43.28
CA LEU A 164 7.51 -24.81 -42.24
C LEU A 164 7.06 -25.32 -40.85
N ILE A 165 5.77 -25.16 -40.53
CA ILE A 165 5.20 -25.71 -39.30
C ILE A 165 5.22 -27.24 -39.33
N LEU A 166 4.85 -27.86 -40.45
CA LEU A 166 4.87 -29.32 -40.59
C LEU A 166 6.28 -29.90 -40.44
N GLU A 167 7.27 -29.31 -41.12
CA GLU A 167 8.69 -29.70 -40.98
C GLU A 167 9.17 -29.58 -39.53
N THR A 168 8.80 -28.49 -38.86
CA THR A 168 9.16 -28.27 -37.45
C THR A 168 8.48 -29.29 -36.54
N ALA A 169 7.19 -29.58 -36.74
CA ALA A 169 6.44 -30.56 -35.98
C ALA A 169 7.03 -31.97 -36.10
N GLN A 170 7.37 -32.40 -37.32
CA GLN A 170 8.00 -33.71 -37.56
C GLN A 170 9.37 -33.83 -36.89
N ARG A 171 10.14 -32.72 -36.88
CA ARG A 171 11.45 -32.67 -36.21
C ARG A 171 11.35 -32.86 -34.70
N VAL A 172 10.35 -32.27 -34.05
CA VAL A 172 10.21 -32.30 -32.58
C VAL A 172 9.30 -33.42 -32.06
N ALA A 173 8.52 -34.06 -32.93
CA ALA A 173 7.54 -35.09 -32.54
C ALA A 173 8.16 -36.29 -31.83
N GLY A 174 9.41 -36.67 -32.17
CA GLY A 174 10.11 -37.78 -31.52
C GLY A 174 10.41 -37.53 -30.04
N ASP A 175 10.53 -36.25 -29.64
CA ASP A 175 10.95 -35.85 -28.31
C ASP A 175 9.79 -35.49 -27.38
N ALA A 176 8.53 -35.57 -27.84
CA ALA A 176 7.35 -35.15 -27.08
C ALA A 176 6.19 -36.14 -27.17
N ASP A 177 5.33 -36.13 -26.15
CA ASP A 177 4.10 -36.92 -26.06
C ASP A 177 2.92 -36.19 -26.70
N ALA A 178 2.93 -34.86 -26.68
CA ALA A 178 1.96 -33.99 -27.34
C ALA A 178 2.59 -32.72 -27.89
N ILE A 179 1.89 -32.09 -28.82
CA ILE A 179 2.30 -30.85 -29.48
C ILE A 179 1.29 -29.74 -29.12
N VAL A 180 1.79 -28.60 -28.66
CA VAL A 180 1.02 -27.39 -28.40
C VAL A 180 1.30 -26.36 -29.48
N LEU A 181 0.26 -25.80 -30.09
CA LEU A 181 0.36 -24.71 -31.05
C LEU A 181 0.24 -23.37 -30.31
N ALA A 182 1.35 -22.66 -30.17
CA ALA A 182 1.44 -21.44 -29.38
C ALA A 182 0.70 -20.23 -29.98
N GLN A 183 0.32 -20.29 -31.27
CA GLN A 183 -0.37 -19.20 -31.95
C GLN A 183 -1.69 -19.69 -32.54
N GLY A 184 -2.77 -18.94 -32.29
CA GLY A 184 -4.11 -19.29 -32.77
C GLY A 184 -4.23 -19.40 -34.29
N SER A 185 -3.38 -18.71 -35.06
CA SER A 185 -3.34 -18.83 -36.53
C SER A 185 -2.95 -20.23 -37.00
N MET A 186 -2.23 -21.00 -36.19
CA MET A 186 -1.79 -22.36 -36.50
C MET A 186 -2.90 -23.39 -36.29
N ALA A 187 -4.03 -23.04 -35.66
CA ALA A 187 -5.08 -24.00 -35.28
C ALA A 187 -5.66 -24.78 -36.47
N ARG A 188 -5.67 -24.20 -37.68
CA ARG A 188 -6.09 -24.91 -38.92
C ARG A 188 -5.22 -26.13 -39.26
N MET A 189 -3.99 -26.17 -38.74
CA MET A 189 -3.03 -27.25 -38.97
C MET A 189 -3.18 -28.38 -37.95
N GLU A 190 -4.01 -28.24 -36.91
CA GLU A 190 -4.13 -29.20 -35.80
C GLU A 190 -4.32 -30.64 -36.29
N GLN A 191 -5.33 -30.88 -37.15
CA GLN A 191 -5.61 -32.22 -37.68
C GLN A 191 -4.47 -32.76 -38.54
N LYS A 192 -3.96 -31.95 -39.47
CA LYS A 192 -2.87 -32.35 -40.39
C LYS A 192 -1.59 -32.69 -39.64
N LEU A 193 -1.26 -31.95 -38.59
CA LEU A 193 -0.10 -32.20 -37.74
C LEU A 193 -0.29 -33.46 -36.90
N ALA A 194 -1.49 -33.69 -36.37
CA ALA A 194 -1.80 -34.91 -35.61
C ALA A 194 -1.65 -36.17 -36.48
N GLU A 195 -2.19 -36.13 -37.70
CA GLU A 195 -2.06 -37.22 -38.69
C GLU A 195 -0.59 -37.45 -39.11
N ALA A 196 0.16 -36.37 -39.35
CA ALA A 196 1.54 -36.47 -39.83
C ALA A 196 2.56 -36.88 -38.75
N THR A 197 2.30 -36.58 -37.48
CA THR A 197 3.23 -36.85 -36.37
C THR A 197 2.81 -38.05 -35.52
N GLY A 198 1.54 -38.47 -35.61
CA GLY A 198 0.95 -39.47 -34.70
C GLY A 198 0.82 -38.99 -33.25
N LYS A 199 0.98 -37.69 -33.00
CA LYS A 199 0.90 -37.09 -31.66
C LYS A 199 -0.39 -36.29 -31.49
N PRO A 200 -0.99 -36.25 -30.29
CA PRO A 200 -2.04 -35.29 -29.98
C PRO A 200 -1.55 -33.86 -30.19
N VAL A 201 -2.34 -33.03 -30.87
CA VAL A 201 -2.05 -31.61 -31.11
C VAL A 201 -3.12 -30.78 -30.41
N LEU A 202 -2.69 -29.77 -29.64
CA LEU A 202 -3.56 -28.87 -28.89
C LEU A 202 -3.45 -27.44 -29.45
N SER A 203 -4.59 -26.80 -29.67
CA SER A 203 -4.67 -25.39 -30.06
C SER A 203 -5.61 -24.57 -29.17
N SER A 204 -5.34 -23.27 -29.08
CA SER A 204 -6.03 -22.36 -28.16
C SER A 204 -7.44 -21.90 -28.56
N PRO A 205 -7.82 -21.70 -29.85
CA PRO A 205 -9.07 -21.02 -30.16
C PRO A 205 -10.33 -21.69 -29.62
N ARG A 206 -10.47 -23.01 -29.80
CA ARG A 206 -11.66 -23.74 -29.32
C ARG A 206 -11.71 -23.82 -27.80
N LEU A 207 -10.59 -24.23 -27.17
CA LEU A 207 -10.47 -24.35 -25.72
C LEU A 207 -10.65 -23.00 -25.01
N GLY A 208 -10.15 -21.91 -25.60
CA GLY A 208 -10.34 -20.56 -25.07
C GLY A 208 -11.79 -20.11 -25.08
N VAL A 209 -12.57 -20.44 -26.13
CA VAL A 209 -14.01 -20.14 -26.19
C VAL A 209 -14.81 -21.01 -25.22
N GLU A 210 -14.42 -22.27 -25.03
CA GLU A 210 -15.00 -23.14 -24.00
C GLU A 210 -14.77 -22.56 -22.59
N GLN A 211 -13.58 -22.02 -22.31
CA GLN A 211 -13.30 -21.32 -21.04
C GLN A 211 -14.15 -20.05 -20.88
N VAL A 212 -14.38 -19.30 -21.96
CA VAL A 212 -15.30 -18.15 -21.94
C VAL A 212 -16.72 -18.61 -21.62
N ARG A 213 -17.20 -19.71 -22.22
CA ARG A 213 -18.51 -20.29 -21.91
C ARG A 213 -18.62 -20.64 -20.42
N GLU A 214 -17.64 -21.35 -19.87
CA GLU A 214 -17.62 -21.72 -18.45
C GLU A 214 -17.65 -20.48 -17.54
N THR A 215 -16.90 -19.45 -17.90
CA THR A 215 -16.85 -18.17 -17.16
C THR A 215 -18.22 -17.49 -17.19
N LEU A 216 -18.83 -17.38 -18.37
CA LEU A 216 -20.18 -16.82 -18.53
C LEU A 216 -21.22 -17.64 -17.75
N GLU A 217 -21.20 -18.96 -17.85
CA GLU A 217 -22.10 -19.83 -17.07
C GLU A 217 -21.92 -19.64 -15.57
N GLY A 218 -20.68 -19.53 -15.08
CA GLY A 218 -20.37 -19.22 -13.68
C GLY A 218 -21.02 -17.90 -13.23
N LEU A 219 -20.94 -16.87 -14.07
CA LEU A 219 -21.63 -15.59 -13.84
C LEU A 219 -23.17 -15.74 -13.84
N ALA A 220 -23.72 -16.65 -14.65
CA ALA A 220 -25.17 -16.91 -14.70
C ALA A 220 -25.67 -17.55 -13.41
N ARG A 221 -24.91 -18.55 -12.92
CA ARG A 221 -25.19 -19.27 -11.69
C ARG A 221 -25.06 -18.35 -10.47
N ALA A 222 -24.11 -17.41 -10.49
CA ALA A 222 -23.95 -16.38 -9.45
C ALA A 222 -25.09 -15.34 -9.43
N GLY A 223 -25.72 -15.05 -10.59
CA GLY A 223 -26.83 -14.09 -10.71
C GLY A 223 -28.24 -14.67 -10.57
N GLY A 224 -28.45 -15.98 -10.79
CA GLY A 224 -29.77 -16.61 -10.91
C GLY A 224 -30.34 -17.29 -9.64
N GLY A 225 -29.64 -17.27 -8.51
CA GLY A 225 -30.03 -18.00 -7.30
C GLY A 225 -29.96 -17.15 -6.04
N ARG A 226 -30.95 -16.28 -5.80
CA ARG A 226 -31.17 -15.67 -4.47
C ARG A 226 -32.67 -15.48 -4.17
N ALA A 227 -33.33 -16.61 -3.93
CA ALA A 227 -34.42 -16.71 -2.96
C ALA A 227 -34.13 -17.90 -2.03
N MET A 228 -33.76 -17.56 -0.79
CA MET A 228 -33.87 -18.35 0.45
C MET A 228 -33.49 -19.84 0.42
N SER A 229 -32.22 -20.17 0.73
CA SER A 229 -31.83 -20.97 1.92
C SER A 229 -30.35 -21.42 1.87
N GLY A 230 -29.61 -21.10 2.94
CA GLY A 230 -28.41 -21.83 3.39
C GLY A 230 -27.02 -21.39 2.89
N GLY A 231 -26.14 -21.01 3.83
CA GLY A 231 -24.77 -21.55 3.81
C GLY A 231 -23.59 -20.68 3.38
N ALA A 232 -23.63 -19.36 3.55
CA ALA A 232 -22.41 -18.54 3.68
C ALA A 232 -22.62 -17.55 4.82
N ASN A 233 -22.45 -18.04 6.05
CA ASN A 233 -22.69 -17.26 7.25
C ASN A 233 -21.41 -16.52 7.66
N GLY A 234 -21.52 -15.19 7.69
CA GLY A 234 -20.65 -14.30 8.46
C GLY A 234 -19.60 -13.54 7.63
N LYS A 235 -20.00 -12.47 6.93
CA LYS A 235 -19.33 -11.14 7.01
C LYS A 235 -19.86 -10.10 6.01
N GLN A 236 -20.56 -10.47 4.94
CA GLN A 236 -21.17 -9.48 4.02
C GLN A 236 -22.62 -9.06 4.37
N ALA A 237 -23.20 -9.62 5.43
CA ALA A 237 -24.50 -9.18 5.97
C ALA A 237 -24.38 -8.23 7.18
N ALA A 238 -23.15 -7.88 7.63
CA ALA A 238 -22.91 -7.07 8.83
C ALA A 238 -22.63 -5.58 8.56
N ALA A 239 -22.32 -5.19 7.32
CA ALA A 239 -21.97 -3.80 6.99
C ALA A 239 -23.11 -2.79 7.25
N GLY A 240 -24.36 -3.25 7.37
CA GLY A 240 -25.51 -2.42 7.74
C GLY A 240 -25.63 -2.12 9.24
N THR A 241 -24.84 -2.79 10.10
CA THR A 241 -24.92 -2.67 11.57
C THR A 241 -23.61 -2.21 12.22
N GLU A 242 -22.48 -2.30 11.52
CA GLU A 242 -21.18 -1.87 12.05
C GLU A 242 -21.13 -0.35 12.25
N ARG A 243 -20.45 0.07 13.32
CA ARG A 243 -20.34 1.48 13.71
C ARG A 243 -18.90 1.81 14.05
N VAL A 244 -18.51 3.05 13.76
CA VAL A 244 -17.29 3.65 14.28
C VAL A 244 -17.63 4.37 15.57
N PHE A 245 -16.90 4.11 16.64
CA PHE A 245 -17.04 4.83 17.90
C PHE A 245 -15.99 5.93 17.94
N ALA A 246 -16.40 7.15 18.27
CA ALA A 246 -15.51 8.28 18.46
C ALA A 246 -15.76 8.88 19.84
N GLU A 247 -14.68 9.04 20.61
CA GLU A 247 -14.73 9.65 21.92
C GLU A 247 -14.19 11.09 21.83
N TYR A 248 -14.91 12.02 22.43
CA TYR A 248 -14.58 13.44 22.40
C TYR A 248 -14.43 13.99 23.82
N PHE A 249 -13.42 14.83 24.05
CA PHE A 249 -13.50 15.84 25.08
C PHE A 249 -14.37 16.97 24.57
N VAL A 250 -15.31 17.40 25.40
CA VAL A 250 -16.26 18.46 25.09
C VAL A 250 -16.27 19.49 26.21
N GLU A 251 -16.26 20.75 25.82
CA GLU A 251 -16.62 21.88 26.67
C GLU A 251 -17.74 22.69 26.02
N THR A 252 -18.75 23.07 26.79
CA THR A 252 -19.95 23.74 26.27
C THR A 252 -20.60 24.66 27.30
N PRO A 253 -21.17 25.83 26.90
CA PRO A 253 -22.04 26.60 27.78
C PRO A 253 -23.43 25.97 27.97
N TRP A 254 -23.74 24.88 27.28
CA TRP A 254 -25.00 24.14 27.37
C TRP A 254 -24.87 22.94 28.33
N THR A 255 -25.92 22.13 28.46
CA THR A 255 -25.80 20.84 29.14
C THR A 255 -25.00 19.86 28.27
N LEU A 256 -24.29 18.92 28.89
CA LEU A 256 -23.57 17.88 28.14
C LEU A 256 -24.49 17.01 27.29
N ALA A 257 -25.72 16.77 27.76
CA ALA A 257 -26.75 16.08 26.98
C ALA A 257 -27.06 16.83 25.68
N ARG A 258 -27.26 18.15 25.76
CA ARG A 258 -27.50 18.99 24.58
C ARG A 258 -26.30 18.99 23.62
N ALA A 259 -25.09 19.12 24.14
CA ALA A 259 -23.88 19.05 23.31
C ALA A 259 -23.76 17.70 22.59
N ALA A 260 -24.03 16.58 23.29
CA ALA A 260 -24.02 15.25 22.68
C ALA A 260 -25.07 15.10 21.57
N GLU A 261 -26.28 15.63 21.77
CA GLU A 261 -27.33 15.65 20.74
C GLU A 261 -26.91 16.43 19.50
N VAL A 262 -26.27 17.60 19.65
CA VAL A 262 -25.81 18.41 18.52
C VAL A 262 -24.70 17.69 17.77
N ILE A 263 -23.71 17.11 18.48
CA ILE A 263 -22.61 16.35 17.87
C ILE A 263 -23.15 15.14 17.08
N ALA A 264 -24.12 14.41 17.64
CA ALA A 264 -24.72 13.26 16.96
C ALA A 264 -25.63 13.69 15.78
N GLY A 265 -26.34 14.80 15.91
CA GLY A 265 -27.27 15.30 14.91
C GLY A 265 -26.58 15.76 13.62
N GLU A 266 -25.62 16.67 13.75
CA GLU A 266 -24.98 17.40 12.63
C GLU A 266 -24.19 16.52 11.66
N GLN A 267 -23.70 15.37 12.12
CA GLN A 267 -22.85 14.47 11.33
C GLN A 267 -23.55 13.16 10.96
N SER A 268 -24.89 13.16 10.93
CA SER A 268 -25.67 12.00 10.53
C SER A 268 -26.91 12.36 9.70
N THR A 269 -28.11 12.16 10.25
CA THR A 269 -29.39 12.35 9.54
C THR A 269 -30.02 13.72 9.79
N GLY A 270 -29.45 14.53 10.68
CA GLY A 270 -30.05 15.79 11.13
C GLY A 270 -29.34 16.99 10.54
N THR A 271 -30.12 18.03 10.27
CA THR A 271 -29.62 19.41 10.21
C THR A 271 -30.26 20.19 11.36
N PHE A 272 -29.75 21.40 11.67
CA PHE A 272 -30.27 22.30 12.71
C PHE A 272 -31.82 22.47 12.72
N THR A 273 -32.51 22.23 11.59
CA THR A 273 -33.98 22.21 11.49
C THR A 273 -34.45 20.87 10.93
N ALA A 274 -35.54 20.31 11.47
CA ALA A 274 -36.13 19.08 10.91
C ALA A 274 -36.52 19.30 9.44
N VAL A 275 -35.85 18.59 8.53
CA VAL A 275 -36.12 18.69 7.09
C VAL A 275 -37.28 17.77 6.72
N PRO A 276 -38.23 18.20 5.86
CA PRO A 276 -39.25 17.30 5.33
C PRO A 276 -38.60 16.04 4.71
N GLY A 277 -38.86 14.86 5.28
CA GLY A 277 -38.29 13.58 4.83
C GLY A 277 -37.45 12.83 5.87
N GLU A 278 -37.10 13.44 7.01
CA GLU A 278 -36.45 12.76 8.14
C GLU A 278 -37.42 11.80 8.87
N THR A 279 -37.58 10.58 8.35
CA THR A 279 -38.40 9.55 9.00
C THR A 279 -37.66 8.89 10.18
N LEU A 280 -38.40 8.34 11.16
CA LEU A 280 -37.82 7.55 12.26
C LEU A 280 -37.00 6.35 11.74
N ALA A 281 -37.44 5.73 10.65
CA ALA A 281 -36.72 4.63 9.99
C ALA A 281 -35.41 5.08 9.31
N LEU A 282 -35.29 6.35 8.92
CA LEU A 282 -34.04 6.92 8.43
C LEU A 282 -33.07 7.14 9.60
N LYS A 283 -33.56 7.74 10.70
CA LYS A 283 -32.77 7.99 11.92
C LYS A 283 -32.25 6.70 12.55
N ASP A 284 -33.06 5.65 12.57
CA ASP A 284 -32.62 4.35 13.11
C ASP A 284 -31.45 3.74 12.32
N ARG A 285 -31.49 3.85 10.99
CA ARG A 285 -30.47 3.27 10.08
C ARG A 285 -29.21 4.11 9.96
N HIS A 286 -29.36 5.43 9.91
CA HIS A 286 -28.28 6.35 9.51
C HIS A 286 -27.88 7.34 10.60
N GLY A 287 -28.65 7.43 11.70
CA GLY A 287 -28.36 8.34 12.81
C GLY A 287 -27.11 7.93 13.59
N ALA A 288 -26.32 8.93 13.99
CA ALA A 288 -25.32 8.74 15.03
C ALA A 288 -26.02 8.51 16.39
N ARG A 289 -25.36 7.81 17.30
CA ARG A 289 -25.92 7.46 18.61
C ARG A 289 -25.00 7.98 19.71
N ILE A 290 -25.59 8.58 20.71
CA ILE A 290 -24.89 8.96 21.94
C ILE A 290 -24.76 7.68 22.76
N GLU A 291 -23.54 7.19 22.91
CA GLU A 291 -23.26 5.94 23.63
C GLU A 291 -22.98 6.21 25.11
N GLN A 292 -22.26 7.31 25.40
CA GLN A 292 -21.87 7.64 26.76
C GLN A 292 -21.65 9.14 26.94
N ILE A 293 -22.00 9.63 28.13
CA ILE A 293 -21.65 10.98 28.61
C ILE A 293 -21.04 10.82 30.00
N VAL A 294 -19.79 11.23 30.15
CA VAL A 294 -19.06 11.24 31.43
C VAL A 294 -18.74 12.68 31.80
N PRO A 295 -19.41 13.27 32.80
CA PRO A 295 -19.12 14.62 33.26
C PRO A 295 -17.70 14.75 33.83
N LEU A 296 -17.09 15.90 33.59
CA LEU A 296 -15.83 16.35 34.21
C LEU A 296 -16.11 17.63 35.01
N GLU A 297 -15.11 18.13 35.73
CA GLU A 297 -15.23 19.39 36.47
C GLU A 297 -15.60 20.55 35.53
N ASP A 298 -16.56 21.40 35.87
CA ASP A 298 -16.92 22.57 35.06
C ASP A 298 -15.83 23.66 35.05
N ALA A 299 -15.76 24.45 33.98
CA ALA A 299 -14.90 25.61 33.84
C ALA A 299 -15.65 26.94 34.08
N ALA A 300 -14.93 27.97 34.52
CA ALA A 300 -15.46 29.31 34.76
C ALA A 300 -15.37 30.24 33.53
N ALA A 301 -14.64 29.82 32.50
CA ALA A 301 -14.43 30.57 31.25
C ALA A 301 -14.24 29.57 30.10
N PRO A 302 -14.57 29.94 28.86
CA PRO A 302 -14.43 29.04 27.71
C PRO A 302 -12.95 28.85 27.33
N LEU A 303 -12.59 27.63 26.89
CA LEU A 303 -11.27 27.31 26.33
C LEU A 303 -11.05 27.97 24.96
N LEU A 304 -12.08 28.00 24.12
CA LEU A 304 -12.04 28.59 22.78
C LEU A 304 -13.11 29.69 22.63
N PRO A 305 -12.84 30.73 21.82
CA PRO A 305 -13.83 31.74 21.48
C PRO A 305 -14.91 31.18 20.53
N GLY A 306 -16.01 31.93 20.35
CA GLY A 306 -17.01 31.65 19.31
C GLY A 306 -18.24 30.89 19.78
N ALA A 307 -18.21 30.32 20.98
CA ALA A 307 -19.40 29.69 21.58
C ALA A 307 -20.49 30.72 21.88
N LYS A 308 -21.75 30.35 21.62
CA LYS A 308 -22.95 31.14 21.91
C LYS A 308 -23.72 30.50 23.08
N PRO A 309 -23.66 31.09 24.28
CA PRO A 309 -24.40 30.56 25.42
C PRO A 309 -25.93 30.62 25.22
N PRO A 310 -26.69 29.70 25.83
CA PRO A 310 -28.15 29.77 25.85
C PRO A 310 -28.64 31.00 26.63
N ALA A 311 -29.90 31.39 26.41
CA ALA A 311 -30.55 32.39 27.24
C ALA A 311 -30.60 31.91 28.70
N GLY A 312 -30.22 32.78 29.64
CA GLY A 312 -30.15 32.43 31.06
C GLY A 312 -28.96 31.57 31.47
N HIS A 313 -27.89 31.54 30.66
CA HIS A 313 -26.62 30.88 31.02
C HIS A 313 -26.10 31.35 32.39
N ASP A 314 -25.69 30.41 33.24
CA ASP A 314 -25.26 30.62 34.62
C ASP A 314 -23.75 30.95 34.75
N GLY A 315 -23.08 31.24 33.64
CA GLY A 315 -21.65 31.57 33.61
C GLY A 315 -20.69 30.37 33.72
N ARG A 316 -21.19 29.13 33.78
CA ARG A 316 -20.35 27.92 33.86
C ARG A 316 -20.25 27.20 32.51
N TYR A 317 -19.10 26.62 32.22
CA TYR A 317 -18.87 25.83 31.01
C TYR A 317 -18.72 24.37 31.40
N ARG A 318 -19.60 23.53 30.89
CA ARG A 318 -19.71 22.12 31.25
C ARG A 318 -18.65 21.36 30.48
N ARG A 319 -17.89 20.53 31.16
CA ARG A 319 -16.86 19.68 30.54
C ARG A 319 -17.24 18.22 30.68
N GLY A 320 -16.91 17.42 29.67
CA GLY A 320 -17.22 15.99 29.68
C GLY A 320 -16.46 15.21 28.63
N ARG A 321 -16.47 13.88 28.77
CA ARG A 321 -16.15 12.94 27.69
C ARG A 321 -17.46 12.43 27.11
N ILE A 322 -17.60 12.51 25.80
CA ILE A 322 -18.80 12.07 25.08
C ILE A 322 -18.37 11.04 24.04
N THR A 323 -18.98 9.86 24.09
CA THR A 323 -18.79 8.82 23.08
C THR A 323 -19.98 8.83 22.14
N VAL A 324 -19.71 9.02 20.85
CA VAL A 324 -20.71 8.96 19.78
C VAL A 324 -20.32 7.87 18.80
N SER A 325 -21.27 7.04 18.41
CA SER A 325 -21.07 6.04 17.37
C SER A 325 -21.73 6.47 16.08
N TYR A 326 -21.09 6.20 14.94
CA TYR A 326 -21.52 6.56 13.60
C TYR A 326 -21.66 5.31 12.73
N PRO A 327 -22.80 5.09 12.05
CA PRO A 327 -22.99 3.88 11.25
C PRO A 327 -22.10 3.92 10.01
N ILE A 328 -21.33 2.86 9.79
CA ILE A 328 -20.34 2.82 8.69
C ILE A 328 -21.00 2.96 7.32
N VAL A 329 -22.26 2.57 7.18
CA VAL A 329 -23.03 2.69 5.93
C VAL A 329 -23.09 4.13 5.39
N ASN A 330 -22.90 5.14 6.24
CA ASN A 330 -22.94 6.54 5.82
C ASN A 330 -21.71 6.97 5.02
N PHE A 331 -20.55 6.35 5.25
CA PHE A 331 -19.26 6.80 4.68
C PHE A 331 -18.41 5.67 4.10
N GLY A 332 -18.79 4.40 4.34
CA GLY A 332 -18.03 3.21 4.01
C GLY A 332 -16.73 3.08 4.82
N PRO A 333 -15.92 2.03 4.61
CA PRO A 333 -14.59 1.92 5.21
C PRO A 333 -13.61 2.88 4.52
N SER A 334 -13.83 4.19 4.56
CA SER A 334 -13.04 5.21 3.87
C SER A 334 -12.49 6.22 4.88
N ILE A 335 -11.17 6.31 5.03
CA ILE A 335 -10.54 7.24 5.98
C ILE A 335 -10.96 8.70 5.71
N PRO A 336 -10.96 9.21 4.46
CA PRO A 336 -11.37 10.60 4.22
C PRO A 336 -12.83 10.86 4.59
N ASN A 337 -13.74 9.95 4.22
CA ASN A 337 -15.16 10.15 4.51
C ASN A 337 -15.45 9.98 6.01
N LEU A 338 -14.73 9.07 6.67
CA LEU A 338 -14.76 8.95 8.12
C LEU A 338 -14.35 10.27 8.77
N MET A 339 -13.25 10.88 8.34
CA MET A 339 -12.76 12.15 8.87
C MET A 339 -13.80 13.26 8.74
N SER A 340 -14.50 13.34 7.60
CA SER A 340 -15.62 14.26 7.44
C SER A 340 -16.72 14.03 8.48
N ALA A 341 -17.02 12.77 8.80
CA ALA A 341 -18.06 12.39 9.77
C ALA A 341 -17.68 12.68 11.22
N ILE A 342 -16.46 12.31 11.64
CA ILE A 342 -16.06 12.39 13.05
C ILE A 342 -15.33 13.68 13.42
N ALA A 343 -14.86 14.42 12.42
CA ALA A 343 -14.00 15.59 12.60
C ALA A 343 -14.18 16.65 11.50
N GLY A 344 -15.37 16.72 10.90
CA GLY A 344 -15.75 17.76 9.93
C GLY A 344 -16.17 19.06 10.61
N ASN A 345 -17.39 19.52 10.33
CA ASN A 345 -17.92 20.80 10.85
C ASN A 345 -18.15 20.82 12.37
N LEU A 346 -17.98 19.69 13.08
CA LEU A 346 -18.19 19.61 14.53
C LEU A 346 -17.35 20.62 15.32
N PHE A 347 -16.16 20.94 14.82
CA PHE A 347 -15.26 21.92 15.45
C PHE A 347 -15.71 23.38 15.25
N GLU A 348 -16.75 23.63 14.45
CA GLU A 348 -17.31 24.96 14.16
C GLU A 348 -18.63 25.24 14.87
N LEU A 349 -19.14 24.28 15.66
CA LEU A 349 -20.43 24.39 16.34
C LEU A 349 -20.41 25.44 17.43
N GLN A 350 -21.35 26.40 17.37
CA GLN A 350 -21.46 27.49 18.35
C GLN A 350 -21.94 27.00 19.73
N GLU A 351 -22.50 25.80 19.81
CA GLU A 351 -22.85 25.15 21.06
C GLU A 351 -21.63 24.64 21.84
N LEU A 352 -20.43 24.62 21.23
CA LEU A 352 -19.21 24.11 21.85
C LEU A 352 -18.20 25.24 22.05
N SER A 353 -17.57 25.27 23.23
CA SER A 353 -16.40 26.11 23.52
C SER A 353 -15.11 25.30 23.59
N GLY A 354 -15.19 23.98 23.39
CA GLY A 354 -14.07 23.09 23.23
C GLY A 354 -14.53 21.75 22.67
N LEU A 355 -13.78 21.22 21.70
CA LEU A 355 -13.98 19.90 21.13
C LEU A 355 -12.62 19.31 20.79
N ARG A 356 -12.36 18.08 21.25
CA ARG A 356 -11.14 17.35 20.89
C ARG A 356 -11.44 15.88 20.74
N LEU A 357 -11.12 15.31 19.57
CA LEU A 357 -11.26 13.87 19.32
C LEU A 357 -10.18 13.11 20.09
N LEU A 358 -10.57 12.31 21.08
CA LEU A 358 -9.68 11.60 21.99
C LEU A 358 -9.28 10.22 21.45
N ASP A 359 -10.26 9.46 20.99
CA ASP A 359 -10.02 8.12 20.47
C ASP A 359 -11.08 7.70 19.43
N ILE A 360 -10.74 6.69 18.64
CA ILE A 360 -11.62 6.04 17.68
C ILE A 360 -11.54 4.51 17.78
N GLU A 361 -12.68 3.83 17.66
CA GLU A 361 -12.74 2.39 17.46
C GLU A 361 -13.29 2.10 16.06
N LEU A 362 -12.52 1.36 15.28
CA LEU A 362 -12.79 1.10 13.87
C LEU A 362 -13.19 -0.36 13.67
N PRO A 363 -14.27 -0.66 12.94
CA PRO A 363 -14.66 -2.03 12.62
C PRO A 363 -13.69 -2.69 11.63
N ASP A 364 -13.69 -4.03 11.59
CA ASP A 364 -12.87 -4.88 10.70
C ASP A 364 -12.96 -4.47 9.22
N ALA A 365 -14.08 -3.90 8.79
CA ALA A 365 -14.27 -3.41 7.42
C ALA A 365 -13.17 -2.42 6.97
N PHE A 366 -12.60 -1.62 7.88
CA PHE A 366 -11.47 -0.74 7.56
C PHE A 366 -10.19 -1.55 7.28
N ALA A 367 -9.90 -2.57 8.09
CA ALA A 367 -8.75 -3.44 7.85
C ALA A 367 -8.89 -4.26 6.56
N ALA A 368 -10.11 -4.64 6.18
CA ALA A 368 -10.37 -5.32 4.92
C ALA A 368 -10.06 -4.45 3.69
N ARG A 369 -10.16 -3.11 3.80
CA ARG A 369 -9.83 -2.17 2.71
C ARG A 369 -8.38 -1.70 2.76
N TYR A 370 -7.89 -1.37 3.94
CA TYR A 370 -6.58 -0.77 4.13
C TYR A 370 -5.66 -1.79 4.78
N PRO A 371 -4.59 -2.25 4.11
CA PRO A 371 -3.75 -3.35 4.59
C PRO A 371 -2.89 -3.00 5.80
N GLY A 372 -2.86 -1.72 6.21
CA GLY A 372 -2.01 -1.25 7.29
C GLY A 372 -0.53 -1.17 6.89
N PRO A 373 0.39 -1.06 7.86
CA PRO A 373 1.82 -0.98 7.61
C PRO A 373 2.33 -2.31 7.04
N LYS A 374 3.16 -2.26 5.99
CA LYS A 374 3.67 -3.46 5.31
C LYS A 374 4.87 -4.11 6.01
N PHE A 375 5.60 -3.31 6.78
CA PHE A 375 6.83 -3.72 7.44
C PHE A 375 6.67 -3.70 8.95
N GLY A 376 6.15 -2.59 9.50
CA GLY A 376 6.03 -2.37 10.94
C GLY A 376 7.34 -2.62 11.69
N LEU A 377 7.25 -2.93 12.98
CA LEU A 377 8.42 -3.18 13.82
C LEU A 377 9.27 -4.35 13.34
N ALA A 378 8.65 -5.49 13.05
CA ALA A 378 9.36 -6.70 12.63
C ALA A 378 10.14 -6.50 11.32
N GLY A 379 9.51 -5.85 10.33
CA GLY A 379 10.13 -5.53 9.05
C GLY A 379 11.29 -4.55 9.20
N THR A 380 11.13 -3.51 10.02
CA THR A 380 12.20 -2.55 10.28
C THR A 380 13.38 -3.20 10.99
N ARG A 381 13.15 -4.06 11.99
CA ARG A 381 14.23 -4.81 12.65
C ARG A 381 15.00 -5.71 11.68
N ARG A 382 14.29 -6.41 10.79
CA ARG A 382 14.91 -7.24 9.75
C ARG A 382 15.78 -6.42 8.79
N LEU A 383 15.28 -5.27 8.34
CA LEU A 383 16.00 -4.42 7.38
C LEU A 383 17.20 -3.69 8.01
N THR A 384 17.13 -3.34 9.30
CA THR A 384 18.23 -2.70 10.04
C THR A 384 19.22 -3.70 10.63
N GLY A 385 18.83 -4.97 10.79
CA GLY A 385 19.59 -5.99 11.53
C GLY A 385 19.65 -5.76 13.04
N VAL A 386 18.80 -4.88 13.59
CA VAL A 386 18.85 -4.48 15.01
C VAL A 386 17.83 -5.27 15.83
N HIS A 387 18.35 -6.07 16.78
CA HIS A 387 17.55 -6.88 17.70
C HIS A 387 17.97 -6.64 19.16
N GLY A 388 17.04 -6.80 20.10
CA GLY A 388 17.31 -6.72 21.54
C GLY A 388 17.65 -5.32 22.08
N ARG A 389 17.64 -4.30 21.21
CA ARG A 389 17.88 -2.89 21.57
C ARG A 389 17.07 -1.95 20.67
N PRO A 390 16.95 -0.66 21.00
CA PRO A 390 16.32 0.32 20.13
C PRO A 390 17.11 0.53 18.84
N ILE A 391 16.40 0.99 17.81
CA ILE A 391 17.02 1.46 16.57
C ILE A 391 17.49 2.89 16.83
N LEU A 392 18.80 3.10 16.76
CA LEU A 392 19.42 4.38 17.09
C LEU A 392 19.85 5.08 15.80
N GLY A 393 19.45 6.34 15.67
CA GLY A 393 19.67 7.05 14.43
C GLY A 393 19.77 8.55 14.59
N SER A 394 19.83 9.22 13.46
CA SER A 394 19.95 10.67 13.42
C SER A 394 19.23 11.30 12.23
N ILE A 395 19.10 12.62 12.29
CA ILE A 395 18.59 13.46 11.22
C ILE A 395 19.77 14.18 10.59
N VAL A 396 19.79 14.27 9.26
CA VAL A 396 20.77 15.09 8.53
C VAL A 396 20.71 16.53 9.05
N LYS A 397 21.86 17.04 9.49
CA LYS A 397 22.05 18.42 9.94
C LYS A 397 23.38 18.96 9.37
N PRO A 398 23.43 20.23 8.88
CA PRO A 398 22.34 21.19 8.70
C PRO A 398 21.17 20.67 7.86
N SER A 399 19.95 21.10 8.22
CA SER A 399 18.70 20.59 7.63
C SER A 399 18.53 20.90 6.14
N VAL A 400 19.06 22.04 5.69
CA VAL A 400 18.89 22.59 4.35
C VAL A 400 20.20 23.23 3.89
N GLY A 401 20.40 23.35 2.59
CA GLY A 401 21.53 24.03 1.97
C GLY A 401 22.78 23.18 1.71
N LEU A 402 22.80 21.90 2.08
CA LEU A 402 23.89 21.00 1.73
C LEU A 402 23.90 20.69 0.23
N SER A 403 25.07 20.75 -0.39
CA SER A 403 25.31 20.20 -1.72
C SER A 403 25.30 18.66 -1.68
N ALA A 404 25.21 18.04 -2.86
CA ALA A 404 25.29 16.57 -2.99
C ALA A 404 26.57 16.00 -2.34
N GLN A 405 27.71 16.67 -2.52
CA GLN A 405 29.00 16.22 -1.98
C GLN A 405 29.06 16.32 -0.45
N GLU A 406 28.58 17.43 0.12
CA GLU A 406 28.55 17.61 1.58
C GLU A 406 27.58 16.62 2.23
N LEU A 407 26.41 16.42 1.62
CA LEU A 407 25.43 15.43 2.09
C LEU A 407 26.00 14.01 2.06
N GLY A 408 26.59 13.60 0.93
CA GLY A 408 27.20 12.27 0.81
C GLY A 408 28.33 12.07 1.83
N SER A 409 29.16 13.08 2.05
CA SER A 409 30.25 13.02 3.03
C SER A 409 29.72 12.85 4.47
N LEU A 410 28.70 13.61 4.84
CA LEU A 410 28.05 13.51 6.14
C LEU A 410 27.38 12.14 6.33
N VAL A 411 26.64 11.66 5.33
CA VAL A 411 25.98 10.35 5.41
C VAL A 411 27.00 9.22 5.55
N TYR A 412 28.11 9.28 4.81
CA TYR A 412 29.19 8.30 4.93
C TYR A 412 29.78 8.29 6.34
N GLU A 413 30.10 9.47 6.91
CA GLU A 413 30.63 9.59 8.27
C GLU A 413 29.67 8.98 9.30
N LEU A 414 28.37 9.29 9.19
CA LEU A 414 27.34 8.76 10.08
C LEU A 414 27.15 7.25 9.94
N ALA A 415 27.15 6.73 8.71
CA ALA A 415 27.02 5.30 8.46
C ALA A 415 28.25 4.53 9.00
N VAL A 416 29.46 5.04 8.78
CA VAL A 416 30.70 4.45 9.33
C VAL A 416 30.76 4.52 10.85
N ALA A 417 30.19 5.57 11.46
CA ALA A 417 30.02 5.68 12.91
C ALA A 417 29.08 4.61 13.51
N GLY A 418 28.38 3.84 12.67
CA GLY A 418 27.61 2.67 13.07
C GLY A 418 26.11 2.93 13.30
N LEU A 419 25.60 4.11 12.92
CA LEU A 419 24.18 4.44 13.04
C LEU A 419 23.30 3.38 12.37
N ASP A 420 22.13 3.10 12.95
CA ASP A 420 21.17 2.14 12.39
C ASP A 420 20.27 2.80 11.35
N PHE A 421 19.98 4.08 11.55
CA PHE A 421 19.01 4.83 10.80
C PHE A 421 19.46 6.28 10.61
N ILE A 422 19.28 6.79 9.39
CA ILE A 422 19.46 8.20 9.05
C ILE A 422 18.18 8.65 8.33
N LYS A 423 17.78 9.92 8.50
CA LYS A 423 16.70 10.50 7.71
C LYS A 423 17.07 11.88 7.19
N ASP A 424 16.48 12.21 6.05
CA ASP A 424 16.33 13.60 5.64
C ASP A 424 15.62 14.40 6.73
N ASP A 425 15.86 15.70 6.79
CA ASP A 425 15.01 16.62 7.55
C ASP A 425 13.64 16.75 6.87
N GLU A 426 12.56 16.96 7.64
CA GLU A 426 11.21 17.13 7.10
C GLU A 426 11.07 18.33 6.15
N LEU A 427 11.98 19.31 6.28
CA LEU A 427 12.04 20.48 5.40
C LEU A 427 12.73 20.18 4.06
N ASN A 428 13.44 19.06 3.93
CA ASN A 428 14.25 18.73 2.76
C ASN A 428 13.65 17.57 1.95
N ALA A 429 12.66 17.86 1.11
CA ALA A 429 12.12 16.92 0.14
C ALA A 429 12.86 17.01 -1.21
N ASN A 430 12.35 17.83 -2.14
CA ASN A 430 12.90 18.01 -3.49
C ASN A 430 13.27 19.49 -3.79
N PRO A 431 14.24 20.09 -3.07
CA PRO A 431 14.57 21.50 -3.28
C PRO A 431 15.34 21.72 -4.61
N PRO A 432 15.19 22.89 -5.27
CA PRO A 432 15.87 23.17 -6.54
C PRO A 432 17.41 23.09 -6.50
N TYR A 433 18.03 23.35 -5.35
CA TYR A 433 19.49 23.30 -5.21
C TYR A 433 20.04 21.87 -5.08
N LEU A 434 19.19 20.89 -4.77
CA LEU A 434 19.54 19.47 -4.69
C LEU A 434 18.28 18.62 -4.97
N PRO A 435 17.93 18.45 -6.26
CA PRO A 435 16.79 17.62 -6.66
C PRO A 435 16.90 16.19 -6.14
N LEU A 436 15.76 15.52 -5.96
CA LEU A 436 15.69 14.22 -5.32
C LEU A 436 16.60 13.18 -6.00
N GLU A 437 16.64 13.10 -7.34
CA GLU A 437 17.47 12.08 -8.00
C GLU A 437 18.96 12.27 -7.71
N GLN A 438 19.42 13.53 -7.60
CA GLN A 438 20.80 13.84 -7.25
C GLN A 438 21.07 13.52 -5.78
N LYS A 439 20.12 13.82 -4.89
CA LYS A 439 20.19 13.47 -3.47
C LYS A 439 20.28 11.96 -3.27
N VAL A 440 19.38 11.20 -3.88
CA VAL A 440 19.34 9.73 -3.79
C VAL A 440 20.66 9.14 -4.26
N ARG A 441 21.20 9.60 -5.40
CA ARG A 441 22.49 9.13 -5.91
C ARG A 441 23.63 9.37 -4.91
N ALA A 442 23.73 10.58 -4.36
CA ALA A 442 24.82 10.94 -3.44
C ALA A 442 24.73 10.18 -2.11
N VAL A 443 23.51 10.02 -1.58
CA VAL A 443 23.27 9.28 -0.34
C VAL A 443 23.48 7.79 -0.52
N MET A 444 23.01 7.20 -1.62
CA MET A 444 23.19 5.77 -1.87
C MET A 444 24.66 5.42 -2.11
N ASP A 445 25.44 6.23 -2.86
CA ASP A 445 26.90 6.05 -2.98
C ASP A 445 27.59 6.01 -1.60
N ALA A 446 27.23 6.96 -0.73
CA ALA A 446 27.76 7.02 0.63
C ALA A 446 27.37 5.79 1.47
N ILE A 447 26.12 5.34 1.38
CA ILE A 447 25.63 4.17 2.12
C ILE A 447 26.30 2.89 1.64
N GLU A 448 26.44 2.67 0.33
CA GLU A 448 27.09 1.46 -0.20
C GLU A 448 28.57 1.43 0.19
N ARG A 449 29.29 2.54 0.04
CA ARG A 449 30.70 2.64 0.48
C ARG A 449 30.85 2.40 1.98
N ALA A 450 29.92 2.87 2.80
CA ALA A 450 29.94 2.62 4.23
C ALA A 450 29.58 1.16 4.56
N ALA A 451 28.68 0.55 3.79
CA ALA A 451 28.35 -0.86 3.91
C ALA A 451 29.56 -1.74 3.57
N ASP A 452 30.31 -1.43 2.52
CA ASP A 452 31.58 -2.10 2.20
C ASP A 452 32.61 -2.00 3.33
N ALA A 453 32.68 -0.83 3.99
CA ALA A 453 33.63 -0.59 5.07
C ALA A 453 33.23 -1.25 6.41
N THR A 454 31.93 -1.40 6.67
CA THR A 454 31.41 -1.81 8.00
C THR A 454 30.71 -3.17 8.01
N GLY A 455 30.38 -3.71 6.84
CA GLY A 455 29.52 -4.89 6.69
C GLY A 455 28.04 -4.63 7.00
N LYS A 456 27.64 -3.37 7.19
CA LYS A 456 26.26 -2.99 7.57
C LYS A 456 25.72 -1.92 6.62
N LYS A 457 24.62 -2.25 5.93
CA LYS A 457 23.86 -1.26 5.16
C LYS A 457 22.96 -0.44 6.07
N THR A 458 23.24 0.85 6.19
CA THR A 458 22.46 1.77 7.05
C THR A 458 21.07 2.00 6.44
N MET A 459 20.03 2.08 7.27
CA MET A 459 18.70 2.47 6.80
C MET A 459 18.64 3.99 6.61
N TYR A 460 18.15 4.44 5.45
CA TYR A 460 17.99 5.87 5.16
C TYR A 460 16.57 6.18 4.71
N ALA A 461 15.89 7.08 5.42
CA ALA A 461 14.57 7.55 5.03
C ALA A 461 14.65 8.82 4.17
N PHE A 462 14.48 8.64 2.87
CA PHE A 462 14.41 9.72 1.89
C PHE A 462 13.07 10.44 1.97
N ASN A 463 13.08 11.75 2.20
CA ASN A 463 11.85 12.54 2.20
C ASN A 463 11.37 12.75 0.76
N ILE A 464 10.31 12.02 0.39
CA ILE A 464 9.70 12.06 -0.93
C ILE A 464 8.45 12.94 -1.00
N THR A 465 8.09 13.61 0.11
CA THR A 465 6.88 14.46 0.22
C THR A 465 6.75 15.38 -0.99
N GLY A 466 5.63 15.28 -1.70
CA GLY A 466 5.30 16.05 -2.89
C GLY A 466 3.86 15.77 -3.33
N ASP A 467 3.53 16.13 -4.57
CA ASP A 467 2.23 15.79 -5.16
C ASP A 467 2.07 14.26 -5.33
N ILE A 468 0.84 13.76 -5.41
CA ILE A 468 0.56 12.31 -5.40
C ILE A 468 1.33 11.54 -6.47
N ASP A 469 1.33 12.03 -7.72
CA ASP A 469 2.05 11.40 -8.84
C ASP A 469 3.57 11.61 -8.76
N GLU A 470 4.02 12.70 -8.13
CA GLU A 470 5.43 12.96 -7.89
C GLU A 470 6.00 11.99 -6.87
N MET A 471 5.30 11.77 -5.75
CA MET A 471 5.71 10.80 -4.72
C MET A 471 5.90 9.39 -5.28
N ARG A 472 5.10 8.96 -6.26
CA ARG A 472 5.28 7.66 -6.93
C ARG A 472 6.61 7.61 -7.66
N ARG A 473 6.90 8.59 -8.52
CA ARG A 473 8.17 8.65 -9.27
C ARG A 473 9.36 8.73 -8.32
N HIS A 474 9.24 9.53 -7.26
CA HIS A 474 10.26 9.67 -6.23
C HIS A 474 10.52 8.38 -5.45
N HIS A 475 9.46 7.64 -5.12
CA HIS A 475 9.57 6.32 -4.53
C HIS A 475 10.35 5.38 -5.46
N ASP A 476 10.00 5.32 -6.74
CA ASP A 476 10.62 4.42 -7.70
C ASP A 476 12.11 4.73 -7.84
N VAL A 477 12.50 6.02 -7.89
CA VAL A 477 13.91 6.45 -7.87
C VAL A 477 14.66 5.94 -6.64
N VAL A 478 14.04 5.99 -5.45
CA VAL A 478 14.66 5.49 -4.21
C VAL A 478 14.84 3.97 -4.27
N VAL A 479 13.81 3.24 -4.70
CA VAL A 479 13.83 1.77 -4.77
C VAL A 479 14.81 1.27 -5.82
N GLU A 480 14.81 1.85 -7.04
CA GLU A 480 15.73 1.51 -8.12
C GLU A 480 17.19 1.74 -7.73
N ALA A 481 17.47 2.75 -6.91
CA ALA A 481 18.80 3.02 -6.37
C ALA A 481 19.20 2.07 -5.22
N GLY A 482 18.34 1.14 -4.82
CA GLY A 482 18.58 0.20 -3.71
C GLY A 482 18.35 0.80 -2.33
N GLY A 483 17.59 1.90 -2.24
CA GLY A 483 17.16 2.52 -0.98
C GLY A 483 16.22 1.61 -0.18
N ASN A 484 16.13 1.86 1.12
CA ASN A 484 15.47 0.92 2.07
C ASN A 484 14.47 1.59 3.02
N CYS A 485 14.15 2.87 2.83
CA CYS A 485 13.07 3.57 3.54
C CYS A 485 12.71 4.87 2.79
N VAL A 486 11.42 5.22 2.78
CA VAL A 486 10.95 6.55 2.34
C VAL A 486 10.29 7.27 3.49
N MET A 487 10.20 8.60 3.41
CA MET A 487 9.58 9.46 4.39
C MET A 487 8.53 10.35 3.73
N ALA A 488 7.39 10.53 4.41
CA ALA A 488 6.31 11.41 3.98
C ALA A 488 5.77 12.24 5.16
N SER A 489 5.43 13.50 4.89
CA SER A 489 4.78 14.41 5.83
C SER A 489 3.28 14.16 5.86
N VAL A 490 2.79 13.45 6.88
CA VAL A 490 1.41 12.92 6.94
C VAL A 490 0.37 14.03 6.83
N MET A 491 0.56 15.14 7.54
CA MET A 491 -0.42 16.23 7.59
C MET A 491 -0.51 16.99 6.26
N SER A 492 0.61 17.06 5.52
CA SER A 492 0.67 17.79 4.25
C SER A 492 0.12 16.95 3.10
N VAL A 493 0.44 15.65 3.09
CA VAL A 493 -0.04 14.70 2.07
C VAL A 493 -1.48 14.22 2.34
N GLY A 494 -1.88 14.22 3.62
CA GLY A 494 -3.15 13.68 4.09
C GLY A 494 -3.15 12.15 4.18
N PHE A 495 -4.09 11.60 4.96
CA PHE A 495 -4.19 10.14 5.17
C PHE A 495 -4.49 9.38 3.87
N ALA A 496 -5.25 9.98 2.94
CA ALA A 496 -5.52 9.38 1.64
C ALA A 496 -4.25 9.25 0.79
N GLY A 497 -3.41 10.29 0.76
CA GLY A 497 -2.14 10.26 0.05
C GLY A 497 -1.14 9.29 0.68
N LEU A 498 -1.13 9.19 2.01
CA LEU A 498 -0.33 8.19 2.72
C LEU A 498 -0.80 6.75 2.39
N ALA A 499 -2.12 6.50 2.41
CA ALA A 499 -2.70 5.22 2.01
C ALA A 499 -2.42 4.89 0.53
N HIS A 500 -2.42 5.91 -0.35
CA HIS A 500 -2.06 5.75 -1.75
C HIS A 500 -0.58 5.36 -1.89
N LEU A 501 0.34 6.03 -1.19
CA LEU A 501 1.76 5.66 -1.11
C LEU A 501 1.94 4.22 -0.63
N ASN A 502 1.27 3.85 0.45
CA ASN A 502 1.30 2.48 0.96
C ASN A 502 0.83 1.46 -0.08
N GLY A 503 -0.13 1.81 -0.95
CA GLY A 503 -0.61 0.91 -2.01
C GLY A 503 0.50 0.36 -2.89
N TYR A 504 1.54 1.14 -3.18
CA TYR A 504 2.65 0.74 -4.06
C TYR A 504 4.02 0.68 -3.39
N SER A 505 4.15 1.12 -2.13
CA SER A 505 5.47 1.18 -1.52
C SER A 505 6.10 -0.20 -1.32
N GLU A 506 7.38 -0.33 -1.70
CA GLU A 506 8.20 -1.55 -1.58
C GLU A 506 9.20 -1.47 -0.41
N VAL A 507 9.22 -0.35 0.31
CA VAL A 507 10.09 -0.09 1.45
C VAL A 507 9.29 0.55 2.59
N PRO A 508 9.77 0.51 3.85
CA PRO A 508 9.08 1.13 4.97
C PRO A 508 8.78 2.62 4.77
N ILE A 509 7.60 3.03 5.23
CA ILE A 509 7.14 4.42 5.24
C ILE A 509 7.39 5.04 6.61
N HIS A 510 8.33 5.98 6.65
CA HIS A 510 8.63 6.82 7.79
C HIS A 510 7.71 8.05 7.83
N ALA A 511 6.63 7.96 8.60
CA ALA A 511 5.58 8.94 8.63
C ALA A 511 5.90 10.08 9.63
N HIS A 512 6.19 11.26 9.10
CA HIS A 512 6.50 12.44 9.88
C HIS A 512 5.25 13.29 10.13
N ARG A 513 5.12 13.83 11.36
CA ARG A 513 3.94 14.58 11.80
C ARG A 513 4.17 16.09 11.90
N ASN A 514 5.02 16.67 11.05
CA ASN A 514 5.13 18.13 10.92
C ASN A 514 3.74 18.73 10.73
N GLN A 515 3.55 19.96 11.22
CA GLN A 515 2.25 20.64 11.36
C GLN A 515 1.38 20.16 12.54
N TRP A 516 1.74 19.07 13.25
CA TRP A 516 0.98 18.58 14.42
C TRP A 516 0.64 19.65 15.46
N GLY A 517 1.62 20.47 15.84
CA GLY A 517 1.43 21.52 16.85
C GLY A 517 0.45 22.62 16.44
N MET A 518 0.16 22.78 15.14
CA MET A 518 -0.88 23.70 14.67
C MET A 518 -2.27 23.27 15.13
N LEU A 519 -2.51 21.96 15.20
CA LEU A 519 -3.83 21.40 15.47
C LEU A 519 -4.05 21.02 16.93
N THR A 520 -2.99 20.94 17.73
CA THR A 520 -3.06 20.22 19.03
C THR A 520 -2.63 21.03 20.25
N ARG A 521 -2.16 22.27 20.05
CA ARG A 521 -1.69 23.16 21.12
C ARG A 521 -2.75 23.53 22.16
N SER A 522 -4.01 23.70 21.74
CA SER A 522 -5.08 23.93 22.70
C SER A 522 -5.57 22.59 23.26
N PRO A 523 -5.72 22.44 24.58
CA PRO A 523 -6.25 21.23 25.19
C PRO A 523 -7.71 20.97 24.81
N GLY A 524 -8.44 22.02 24.39
CA GLY A 524 -9.84 21.93 23.95
C GLY A 524 -10.03 21.94 22.44
N LEU A 525 -8.97 21.75 21.63
CA LEU A 525 -9.06 21.75 20.16
C LEU A 525 -8.30 20.57 19.55
N GLY A 526 -8.80 20.05 18.44
CA GLY A 526 -8.09 19.12 17.56
C GLY A 526 -8.28 17.66 17.92
N MET A 527 -7.18 16.90 17.95
CA MET A 527 -7.20 15.45 18.11
C MET A 527 -6.05 14.97 18.99
N GLU A 528 -6.31 13.97 19.82
CA GLU A 528 -5.28 13.24 20.55
C GLU A 528 -4.47 12.33 19.62
N PHE A 529 -3.20 12.09 19.99
CA PHE A 529 -2.36 11.19 19.23
C PHE A 529 -2.91 9.76 19.16
N THR A 530 -3.66 9.33 20.19
CA THR A 530 -4.28 7.99 20.24
C THR A 530 -5.22 7.73 19.07
N ALA A 531 -6.09 8.69 18.72
CA ALA A 531 -6.92 8.61 17.52
C ALA A 531 -6.08 8.76 16.24
N PHE A 532 -5.18 9.75 16.21
CA PHE A 532 -4.36 10.07 15.04
C PHE A 532 -3.51 8.88 14.57
N GLN A 533 -2.86 8.18 15.49
CA GLN A 533 -1.99 7.05 15.15
C GLN A 533 -2.75 5.85 14.58
N LYS A 534 -4.02 5.63 14.98
CA LYS A 534 -4.88 4.59 14.38
C LYS A 534 -5.11 4.88 12.91
N LEU A 535 -5.35 6.14 12.53
CA LEU A 535 -5.50 6.57 11.14
C LEU A 535 -4.20 6.46 10.35
N CYS A 536 -3.07 6.84 10.94
CA CYS A 536 -1.75 6.71 10.31
C CYS A 536 -1.37 5.24 10.06
N ARG A 537 -1.56 4.36 11.05
CA ARG A 537 -1.29 2.92 10.91
C ARG A 537 -2.21 2.30 9.87
N LEU A 538 -3.51 2.61 9.93
CA LEU A 538 -4.46 2.18 8.91
C LEU A 538 -4.03 2.62 7.51
N ALA A 539 -3.51 3.84 7.37
CA ALA A 539 -2.97 4.37 6.12
C ALA A 539 -1.58 3.80 5.73
N GLY A 540 -0.93 3.00 6.58
CA GLY A 540 0.31 2.30 6.23
C GLY A 540 1.61 2.82 6.85
N ALA A 541 1.56 3.64 7.90
CA ALA A 541 2.75 4.17 8.55
C ALA A 541 3.55 3.08 9.32
N ASP A 542 4.72 2.69 8.80
CA ASP A 542 5.63 1.75 9.46
C ASP A 542 6.40 2.38 10.62
N HIS A 543 6.75 3.66 10.50
CA HIS A 543 7.33 4.46 11.59
C HIS A 543 6.48 5.69 11.83
N LEU A 544 6.25 6.07 13.09
CA LEU A 544 5.44 7.24 13.43
C LEU A 544 6.11 8.11 14.49
N HIS A 545 6.29 9.40 14.18
CA HIS A 545 6.86 10.35 15.13
C HIS A 545 5.93 10.60 16.34
N VAL A 546 6.47 10.42 17.54
CA VAL A 546 5.78 10.61 18.83
C VAL A 546 6.35 11.79 19.64
N ASN A 547 7.35 12.49 19.11
CA ASN A 547 8.16 13.50 19.80
C ASN A 547 9.01 12.89 20.93
N GLY A 548 9.74 13.72 21.69
CA GLY A 548 10.69 13.29 22.70
C GLY A 548 10.32 13.74 24.10
N LEU A 549 10.68 12.93 25.10
CA LEU A 549 10.63 13.34 26.49
C LEU A 549 11.70 14.40 26.75
N ASN A 550 11.39 15.34 27.64
CA ASN A 550 12.24 16.50 27.94
C ASN A 550 12.69 17.24 26.66
N SER A 551 11.82 17.26 25.65
CA SER A 551 12.15 17.91 24.38
C SER A 551 12.00 19.42 24.45
N LYS A 552 12.53 20.11 23.44
CA LYS A 552 12.38 21.56 23.25
C LYS A 552 10.96 22.01 22.84
N PHE A 553 10.01 21.09 22.69
CA PHE A 553 8.67 21.38 22.19
C PHE A 553 7.63 21.44 23.31
N TYR A 554 6.44 21.95 23.00
CA TYR A 554 5.41 22.28 23.99
C TYR A 554 4.73 21.07 24.65
N GLU A 555 4.84 19.89 24.03
CA GLU A 555 4.15 18.68 24.51
C GLU A 555 4.73 18.18 25.83
N SER A 556 3.86 17.84 26.76
CA SER A 556 4.27 17.30 28.06
C SER A 556 4.86 15.89 27.91
N ASN A 557 5.71 15.50 28.86
CA ASN A 557 6.22 14.14 28.96
C ASN A 557 5.11 13.10 29.05
N GLU A 558 4.00 13.42 29.74
CA GLU A 558 2.84 12.54 29.83
C GLU A 558 2.19 12.30 28.46
N SER A 559 2.04 13.36 27.66
CA SER A 559 1.49 13.27 26.29
C SER A 559 2.37 12.40 25.39
N VAL A 560 3.70 12.58 25.47
CA VAL A 560 4.65 11.78 24.69
C VAL A 560 4.66 10.32 25.14
N ALA A 561 4.68 10.05 26.45
CA ALA A 561 4.60 8.68 26.98
C ALA A 561 3.32 7.97 26.52
N ARG A 562 2.18 8.67 26.58
CA ARG A 562 0.90 8.17 26.06
C ARG A 562 0.95 7.89 24.56
N SER A 563 1.61 8.76 23.79
CA SER A 563 1.79 8.59 22.35
C SER A 563 2.61 7.35 22.01
N ILE A 564 3.69 7.08 22.75
CA ILE A 564 4.48 5.87 22.56
C ILE A 564 3.65 4.63 22.91
N GLY A 565 2.93 4.66 24.04
CA GLY A 565 2.04 3.57 24.46
C GLY A 565 0.93 3.28 23.43
N ALA A 566 0.37 4.32 22.81
CA ALA A 566 -0.65 4.17 21.77
C ALA A 566 -0.12 3.45 20.52
N CYS A 567 1.14 3.65 20.14
CA CYS A 567 1.78 2.90 19.05
C CYS A 567 1.96 1.41 19.39
N ALA A 568 2.22 1.08 20.66
CA ALA A 568 2.36 -0.29 21.14
C ALA A 568 1.01 -1.01 21.31
N ALA A 569 -0.09 -0.27 21.40
CA ALA A 569 -1.42 -0.85 21.56
C ALA A 569 -1.82 -1.68 20.31
N PRO A 570 -2.43 -2.87 20.51
CA PRO A 570 -2.90 -3.70 19.40
C PRO A 570 -3.90 -2.96 18.49
N LEU A 571 -3.76 -3.16 17.18
CA LEU A 571 -4.69 -2.67 16.17
C LEU A 571 -4.80 -3.71 15.04
N PHE A 572 -6.02 -4.14 14.73
CA PHE A 572 -6.35 -5.10 13.65
C PHE A 572 -5.45 -6.34 13.55
N GLY A 573 -5.07 -6.94 14.67
CA GLY A 573 -4.36 -8.23 14.69
C GLY A 573 -2.93 -8.22 14.14
N GLY A 574 -2.32 -7.05 13.92
CA GLY A 574 -0.92 -6.98 13.47
C GLY A 574 -0.45 -5.67 12.86
N TYR A 575 -1.20 -4.56 12.98
CA TYR A 575 -0.80 -3.29 12.35
C TYR A 575 0.28 -2.60 13.18
N GLU A 576 1.44 -3.23 13.36
CA GLU A 576 2.53 -2.69 14.18
C GLU A 576 3.16 -1.45 13.53
N THR A 577 3.62 -0.52 14.36
CA THR A 577 4.40 0.65 13.93
C THR A 577 5.52 0.89 14.92
N VAL A 578 6.63 1.47 14.45
CA VAL A 578 7.73 1.86 15.33
C VAL A 578 7.51 3.29 15.80
N PRO A 579 7.32 3.54 17.11
CA PRO A 579 7.30 4.89 17.65
C PRO A 579 8.69 5.53 17.51
N VAL A 580 8.73 6.71 16.89
CA VAL A 580 9.96 7.47 16.63
C VAL A 580 10.08 8.62 17.63
N VAL A 581 11.00 8.45 18.58
CA VAL A 581 11.36 9.44 19.60
C VAL A 581 12.44 10.35 19.04
N SER A 582 12.17 11.64 18.97
CA SER A 582 13.08 12.65 18.40
C SER A 582 12.99 13.97 19.17
N SER A 583 13.69 15.01 18.73
CA SER A 583 13.65 16.37 19.30
C SER A 583 14.49 16.57 20.57
N ALA A 584 15.72 17.08 20.40
CA ALA A 584 16.65 17.37 21.50
C ALA A 584 17.02 16.14 22.36
N GLN A 585 17.04 14.97 21.75
CA GLN A 585 17.36 13.72 22.43
C GLN A 585 18.87 13.46 22.48
N TRP A 586 19.31 12.79 23.53
CA TRP A 586 20.69 12.37 23.79
C TRP A 586 20.71 11.17 24.76
N ALA A 587 21.88 10.67 25.16
CA ALA A 587 21.99 9.44 25.96
C ALA A 587 21.18 9.48 27.27
N GLY A 588 21.10 10.65 27.90
CA GLY A 588 20.29 10.90 29.10
C GLY A 588 18.77 10.79 28.91
N SER A 589 18.30 10.84 27.67
CA SER A 589 16.88 10.66 27.33
C SER A 589 16.45 9.18 27.35
N ALA A 590 17.41 8.23 27.36
CA ALA A 590 17.10 6.81 27.32
C ALA A 590 16.38 6.28 28.58
N PRO A 591 16.86 6.54 29.83
CA PRO A 591 16.15 6.08 31.03
C PRO A 591 14.71 6.56 31.18
N PRO A 592 14.37 7.86 31.03
CA PRO A 592 12.97 8.29 31.13
C PRO A 592 12.11 7.70 30.02
N THR A 593 12.66 7.51 28.81
CA THR A 593 11.94 6.85 27.71
C THR A 593 11.66 5.39 28.05
N TYR A 594 12.67 4.63 28.48
CA TYR A 594 12.50 3.24 28.88
C TYR A 594 11.58 3.08 30.08
N ALA A 595 11.65 3.97 31.08
CA ALA A 595 10.78 3.94 32.24
C ALA A 595 9.29 4.13 31.86
N ALA A 596 9.01 4.98 30.87
CA ALA A 596 7.65 5.25 30.41
C ALA A 596 7.03 4.06 29.64
N ILE A 597 7.85 3.23 28.97
CA ILE A 597 7.35 2.26 27.98
C ILE A 597 7.72 0.81 28.30
N ARG A 598 8.75 0.60 29.13
CA ARG A 598 9.29 -0.71 29.52
C ARG A 598 9.61 -1.64 28.34
N SER A 599 10.06 -1.06 27.24
CA SER A 599 10.41 -1.75 25.99
C SER A 599 11.57 -1.03 25.29
N VAL A 600 12.26 -1.77 24.43
CA VAL A 600 13.29 -1.27 23.51
C VAL A 600 12.77 -1.15 22.08
N ASP A 601 11.48 -1.37 21.85
CA ASP A 601 10.83 -1.32 20.53
C ASP A 601 10.51 0.11 20.11
N VAL A 602 11.55 0.94 20.04
CA VAL A 602 11.47 2.33 19.57
C VAL A 602 12.59 2.64 18.61
N MET A 603 12.37 3.66 17.80
CA MET A 603 13.43 4.34 17.06
C MET A 603 13.78 5.63 17.79
N HIS A 604 15.02 5.76 18.26
CA HIS A 604 15.47 6.91 19.04
C HIS A 604 16.45 7.75 18.22
N LEU A 605 15.97 8.88 17.72
CA LEU A 605 16.70 9.77 16.82
C LEU A 605 17.31 10.95 17.58
N ALA A 606 18.61 10.86 17.84
CA ALA A 606 19.34 11.82 18.67
C ALA A 606 20.21 12.75 17.80
N GLY A 607 19.58 13.57 16.95
CA GLY A 607 20.22 14.54 16.04
C GLY A 607 21.53 15.16 16.55
N GLY A 608 21.43 16.33 17.18
CA GLY A 608 22.60 16.99 17.77
C GLY A 608 23.18 16.28 19.00
N GLY A 609 22.41 15.42 19.67
CA GLY A 609 22.88 14.63 20.82
C GLY A 609 23.91 13.55 20.45
N MET A 610 23.90 13.12 19.20
CA MET A 610 24.83 12.14 18.64
C MET A 610 25.88 12.84 17.75
N LEU A 611 25.47 13.70 16.82
CA LEU A 611 26.38 14.35 15.88
C LEU A 611 27.36 15.29 16.56
N ALA A 612 26.89 16.03 17.57
CA ALA A 612 27.72 17.01 18.25
C ALA A 612 28.42 16.44 19.49
N HIS A 613 28.47 15.11 19.66
CA HIS A 613 29.21 14.54 20.79
C HIS A 613 30.66 15.07 20.79
N PRO A 614 31.26 15.43 21.95
CA PRO A 614 32.58 16.06 22.00
C PRO A 614 33.67 15.29 21.27
N ASP A 615 33.53 13.96 21.25
CA ASP A 615 34.51 13.02 20.68
C ASP A 615 34.02 12.43 19.33
N GLY A 616 33.08 13.10 18.67
CA GLY A 616 32.58 12.77 17.33
C GLY A 616 31.39 11.79 17.27
N PRO A 617 30.79 11.58 16.08
CA PRO A 617 29.54 10.84 15.93
C PRO A 617 29.58 9.38 16.40
N ALA A 618 30.72 8.70 16.25
CA ALA A 618 30.89 7.32 16.71
C ALA A 618 30.79 7.22 18.24
N ALA A 619 31.44 8.14 18.97
CA ALA A 619 31.30 8.25 20.42
C ALA A 619 29.87 8.65 20.81
N GLY A 620 29.23 9.53 20.03
CA GLY A 620 27.81 9.85 20.20
C GLY A 620 26.91 8.61 20.11
N PHE A 621 27.10 7.77 19.08
CA PHE A 621 26.34 6.54 18.91
C PHE A 621 26.60 5.55 20.06
N ALA A 622 27.86 5.38 20.46
CA ALA A 622 28.24 4.57 21.62
C ALA A 622 27.57 5.06 22.91
N SER A 623 27.56 6.37 23.17
CA SER A 623 26.91 6.96 24.36
C SER A 623 25.40 6.66 24.38
N MET A 624 24.72 6.74 23.24
CA MET A 624 23.29 6.41 23.13
C MET A 624 23.03 4.93 23.43
N ARG A 625 23.87 4.03 22.91
CA ARG A 625 23.80 2.60 23.25
C ARG A 625 23.98 2.36 24.74
N GLN A 626 25.04 2.93 25.32
CA GLN A 626 25.35 2.81 26.75
C GLN A 626 24.21 3.35 27.63
N GLY A 627 23.60 4.47 27.25
CA GLY A 627 22.44 5.02 27.97
C GLY A 627 21.22 4.07 27.97
N TRP A 628 20.96 3.40 26.85
CA TRP A 628 19.89 2.40 26.75
C TRP A 628 20.23 1.08 27.44
N GLU A 629 21.48 0.63 27.39
CA GLU A 629 21.97 -0.53 28.14
C GLU A 629 21.80 -0.32 29.65
N ALA A 630 22.22 0.84 30.16
CA ALA A 630 22.03 1.23 31.56
C ALA A 630 20.53 1.27 31.93
N ALA A 631 19.71 1.90 31.09
CA ALA A 631 18.27 2.00 31.31
C ALA A 631 17.59 0.62 31.39
N ALA A 632 17.90 -0.28 30.46
CA ALA A 632 17.35 -1.63 30.42
C ALA A 632 17.84 -2.49 31.60
N ALA A 633 19.07 -2.29 32.06
CA ALA A 633 19.64 -2.97 33.23
C ALA A 633 19.18 -2.37 34.57
N GLY A 634 18.48 -1.23 34.57
CA GLY A 634 18.09 -0.52 35.79
C GLY A 634 19.27 0.13 36.53
N ILE A 635 20.36 0.43 35.83
CA ILE A 635 21.56 1.05 36.39
C ILE A 635 21.48 2.58 36.22
N PRO A 636 21.68 3.40 37.27
CA PRO A 636 21.76 4.85 37.12
C PRO A 636 22.84 5.28 36.13
N LEU A 637 22.56 6.28 35.29
CA LEU A 637 23.47 6.68 34.21
C LEU A 637 24.84 7.10 34.72
N GLU A 638 24.91 7.84 35.82
CA GLU A 638 26.15 8.31 36.44
C GLU A 638 27.00 7.13 36.92
N THR A 639 26.35 6.05 37.38
CA THR A 639 27.03 4.81 37.78
C THR A 639 27.57 4.08 36.57
N TYR A 640 26.77 3.93 35.50
CA TYR A 640 27.22 3.27 34.27
C TYR A 640 28.34 4.06 33.57
N ALA A 641 28.26 5.39 33.60
CA ALA A 641 29.24 6.31 33.01
C ALA A 641 30.64 6.21 33.64
N ALA A 642 30.76 5.72 34.88
CA ALA A 642 32.05 5.57 35.55
C ALA A 642 33.04 4.67 34.78
N THR A 643 32.54 3.72 33.99
CA THR A 643 33.35 2.82 33.14
C THR A 643 33.11 3.03 31.65
N HIS A 644 32.33 4.04 31.27
CA HIS A 644 31.90 4.29 29.89
C HIS A 644 32.18 5.75 29.53
N PRO A 645 33.37 6.06 28.98
CA PRO A 645 33.82 7.43 28.78
C PRO A 645 32.93 8.21 27.81
N GLU A 646 32.38 7.58 26.78
CA GLU A 646 31.48 8.25 25.84
C GLU A 646 30.19 8.71 26.53
N LEU A 647 29.57 7.86 27.35
CA LEU A 647 28.42 8.26 28.17
C LEU A 647 28.76 9.38 29.16
N ALA A 648 29.92 9.30 29.83
CA ALA A 648 30.35 10.35 30.77
C ALA A 648 30.50 11.72 30.08
N ARG A 649 31.08 11.73 28.88
CA ARG A 649 31.27 12.93 28.07
C ARG A 649 29.95 13.49 27.55
N ALA A 650 29.01 12.63 27.19
CA ALA A 650 27.64 13.04 26.86
C ALA A 650 26.95 13.70 28.06
N ILE A 651 27.05 13.12 29.26
CA ILE A 651 26.47 13.69 30.49
C ILE A 651 27.09 15.05 30.82
N GLU A 652 28.42 15.18 30.72
CA GLU A 652 29.12 16.45 30.97
C GLU A 652 28.60 17.58 30.06
N LYS A 653 28.37 17.25 28.79
CA LYS A 653 27.92 18.20 27.77
C LYS A 653 26.43 18.56 27.88
N TYR A 654 25.57 17.55 28.05
CA TYR A 654 24.12 17.71 27.89
C TYR A 654 23.33 17.61 29.19
N GLY A 655 23.89 17.03 30.26
CA GLY A 655 23.19 16.76 31.53
C GLY A 655 22.97 17.98 32.43
N LYS A 656 23.38 19.18 32.01
CA LYS A 656 23.26 20.42 32.80
C LYS A 656 21.98 21.22 32.47
N GLY A 657 21.09 20.68 31.65
CA GLY A 657 19.92 21.38 31.08
C GLY A 657 18.59 20.75 31.42
#